data_AF-A0A8J2F8K8-F1
#
_entry.id   AF-A0A8J2F8K8-F1
#
_cell.length_a   1.000
_cell.length_b   1.000
_cell.length_c   1.000
_cell.angle_alpha   90.00
_cell.angle_beta   90.00
_cell.angle_gamma   90.00
#
_symmetry.space_group_name_H-M   'P 1'
#
loop_
_entity.id
_entity.type
_entity.pdbx_description
1 polymer ?
#
loop_
_entity_poly.entity_id
_entity_poly.type
_entity_poly.pdbx_seq_one_letter_code
_entity_poly.pdbx_strand_id
1 'polypeptide(L)'
;MLKKNLAATLRRSSAGSSAARRACAAANNAIQKLAAQTSASSSGASSRSFSTQQEIKSIIEKRAIAAKKELATLAQWFERYDGEGTGALNATQLQRALKDLELPSGEVDVAQLFKELDANNDGSIELAEWLDNLPKGTRIRILDQEEKNKNGGWVQFTMPEVKVMYTQTDEAPMLATFSLLPILRAFCRHGGVKIMKRDISVAARIRAAFPDFLHPDQRVEDELQLLGDLAKTPAANIIKLPNVSASVPQLLGAIKELQAKGYNVPDYPATPASKEDEEVRARYAKVLGSAVNPVLREGNSDRRVAKPVKEYAQENPHKVGAWTPDSKSHVHSMSDGDFFSSETSWVNGSEPDSVKIVLEQDDGTTTVLKNKTVLLPGEIIDSSRMSIGKLREMLEESLQTVEAGTVWSLHLKATMMKISDPIMFGHAVQVFYKDVFEKHGALFAELNVNPNNGLGDVYAKLEGHPKEEEVVADIMKVYETRPEIAFVDSNKGITNLHVPSDVIVDASMAAAVRDSGRMWDKNDSLQDSKFVIPDRSYAGIYQAIIDDCKLNGKLDVTTVGATSNVGLMAAKAEEYGSHDKTFEIPASGTVKVQLRSKEGVTLFEHPVEKGDIWRMCQTKDEPIQDWVKLAVNRARASNAAAIFWLDEHRAHDANVIKKVQEYLKLYDTEGLDLSILPPAEAMKKTLERARAGKDTITVTGNVLRDYLTDLFPILELGTSAKMLSIVPLLAGGGMFETGAGGSAPKHVQQFLKEGHLRWDSLGEFLAMAVSMEDLGQKTENKDAIVLAQTLNTAVGKLLTLNKSPKRQVMQLDNRGSHFYLSLYWAEALAGQSESQHLQERFKSVRQQLKENESRILGELIAAEGRKTDVGGYWMPDPFLASQAMRPSPTFNSIIDATMAASGF
;
A
#
# COMPACT_ATOMS: atom_id res chain seq x y z
N MET A 1 28.23 -4.75 -56.90
CA MET A 1 29.48 -4.13 -56.41
C MET A 1 29.56 -3.97 -54.89
N LEU A 2 28.47 -3.71 -54.14
CA LEU A 2 28.51 -3.64 -52.66
C LEU A 2 28.88 -4.96 -51.93
N LYS A 3 28.54 -6.14 -52.47
CA LYS A 3 28.93 -7.44 -51.86
C LYS A 3 30.43 -7.78 -52.00
N LYS A 4 31.14 -7.22 -53.00
CA LYS A 4 32.58 -7.47 -53.19
C LYS A 4 33.45 -6.53 -52.33
N ASN A 5 32.98 -5.33 -52.00
CA ASN A 5 33.69 -4.43 -51.09
C ASN A 5 33.54 -4.82 -49.61
N LEU A 6 32.41 -5.43 -49.22
CA LEU A 6 32.22 -5.90 -47.83
C LEU A 6 33.10 -7.11 -47.47
N ALA A 7 33.32 -8.02 -48.42
CA ALA A 7 34.19 -9.19 -48.23
C ALA A 7 35.69 -8.82 -48.20
N ALA A 8 36.09 -7.71 -48.82
CA ALA A 8 37.46 -7.21 -48.78
C ALA A 8 37.78 -6.47 -47.46
N THR A 9 36.80 -5.78 -46.87
CA THR A 9 36.93 -5.13 -45.55
C THR A 9 36.95 -6.16 -44.41
N LEU A 10 36.13 -7.22 -44.50
CA LEU A 10 36.09 -8.30 -43.49
C LEU A 10 37.30 -9.27 -43.55
N ARG A 11 38.05 -9.30 -44.66
CA ARG A 11 39.31 -10.06 -44.76
C ARG A 11 40.53 -9.32 -44.22
N ARG A 12 40.43 -8.00 -43.98
CA ARG A 12 41.53 -7.19 -43.40
C ARG A 12 41.45 -7.06 -41.87
N SER A 13 40.34 -7.46 -41.23
CA SER A 13 40.19 -7.46 -39.78
C SER A 13 40.42 -8.83 -39.11
N SER A 14 40.86 -9.85 -39.86
CA SER A 14 41.02 -11.22 -39.34
C SER A 14 42.37 -11.50 -38.65
N ALA A 15 43.07 -10.47 -38.19
CA ALA A 15 44.27 -10.60 -37.36
C ALA A 15 43.96 -10.12 -35.93
N GLY A 16 43.06 -10.83 -35.25
CA GLY A 16 42.65 -10.58 -33.87
C GLY A 16 42.20 -11.88 -33.21
N SER A 17 42.49 -12.01 -31.91
CA SER A 17 42.69 -13.25 -31.14
C SER A 17 41.54 -14.28 -31.11
N SER A 18 41.86 -15.49 -30.62
CA SER A 18 40.96 -16.63 -30.46
C SER A 18 39.73 -16.38 -29.55
N ALA A 19 39.72 -15.27 -28.80
CA ALA A 19 38.60 -14.86 -27.95
C ALA A 19 37.39 -14.35 -28.76
N ALA A 20 37.60 -13.58 -29.84
CA ALA A 20 36.52 -13.10 -30.71
C ALA A 20 35.73 -14.24 -31.37
N ARG A 21 36.40 -15.37 -31.66
CA ARG A 21 35.73 -16.58 -32.18
C ARG A 21 34.88 -17.28 -31.12
N ARG A 22 35.31 -17.26 -29.85
CA ARG A 22 34.58 -17.86 -28.72
C ARG A 22 33.33 -17.07 -28.35
N ALA A 23 33.42 -15.75 -28.29
CA ALA A 23 32.28 -14.87 -28.02
C ALA A 23 31.21 -14.94 -29.11
N CYS A 24 31.62 -14.97 -30.38
CA CYS A 24 30.69 -15.11 -31.51
C CYS A 24 30.01 -16.49 -31.54
N ALA A 25 30.71 -17.55 -31.12
CA ALA A 25 30.15 -18.90 -31.00
C ALA A 25 29.18 -19.04 -29.81
N ALA A 26 29.49 -18.44 -28.66
CA ALA A 26 28.63 -18.43 -27.49
C ALA A 26 27.31 -17.65 -27.75
N ALA A 27 27.40 -16.49 -28.42
CA ALA A 27 26.24 -15.72 -28.83
C ALA A 27 25.36 -16.47 -29.84
N ASN A 28 25.95 -17.17 -30.81
CA ASN A 28 25.19 -18.00 -31.75
C ASN A 28 24.49 -19.18 -31.07
N ASN A 29 25.10 -19.82 -30.07
CA ASN A 29 24.48 -20.90 -29.30
C ASN A 29 23.32 -20.42 -28.41
N ALA A 30 23.46 -19.26 -27.77
CA ALA A 30 22.39 -18.65 -26.98
C ALA A 30 21.18 -18.27 -27.86
N ILE A 31 21.45 -17.76 -29.07
CA ILE A 31 20.42 -17.40 -30.05
C ILE A 31 19.72 -18.64 -30.61
N GLN A 32 20.43 -19.73 -30.89
CA GLN A 32 19.80 -20.98 -31.32
C GLN A 32 18.92 -21.60 -30.23
N LYS A 33 19.31 -21.48 -28.95
CA LYS A 33 18.46 -21.89 -27.82
C LYS A 33 17.20 -21.02 -27.70
N LEU A 34 17.31 -19.71 -27.84
CA LEU A 34 16.16 -18.78 -27.82
C LEU A 34 15.21 -19.00 -29.01
N ALA A 35 15.75 -19.25 -30.20
CA ALA A 35 14.96 -19.51 -31.41
C ALA A 35 14.23 -20.87 -31.34
N ALA A 36 14.87 -21.89 -30.76
CA ALA A 36 14.24 -23.19 -30.53
C ALA A 36 13.07 -23.09 -29.54
N GLN A 37 13.21 -22.29 -28.47
CA GLN A 37 12.16 -22.06 -27.47
C GLN A 37 10.95 -21.26 -28.02
N THR A 38 11.15 -20.41 -29.03
CA THR A 38 10.05 -19.64 -29.67
C THR A 38 9.38 -20.37 -30.82
N SER A 39 10.04 -21.37 -31.43
CA SER A 39 9.44 -22.19 -32.51
C SER A 39 8.50 -23.30 -32.01
N ALA A 40 8.53 -23.64 -30.72
CA ALA A 40 7.72 -24.71 -30.14
C ALA A 40 6.29 -24.28 -29.74
N SER A 41 5.94 -22.98 -29.83
CA SER A 41 4.64 -22.44 -29.40
C SER A 41 3.70 -22.03 -30.54
N SER A 42 4.03 -22.34 -31.80
CA SER A 42 3.17 -21.99 -32.95
C SER A 42 2.99 -23.14 -33.94
N SER A 43 2.16 -24.12 -33.58
CA SER A 43 1.58 -25.06 -34.54
C SER A 43 0.09 -25.25 -34.25
N GLY A 44 -0.75 -24.45 -34.91
CA GLY A 44 -2.20 -24.65 -34.92
C GLY A 44 -3.00 -23.39 -35.25
N ALA A 45 -3.27 -23.18 -36.54
CA ALA A 45 -4.47 -22.55 -37.14
C ALA A 45 -4.12 -21.67 -38.35
N SER A 46 -4.78 -21.96 -39.46
CA SER A 46 -4.46 -21.51 -40.81
C SER A 46 -5.16 -20.22 -41.25
N SER A 47 -4.47 -19.54 -42.17
CA SER A 47 -4.97 -18.67 -43.27
C SER A 47 -5.72 -17.36 -42.94
N ARG A 48 -4.92 -16.29 -43.00
CA ARG A 48 -5.25 -14.86 -43.14
C ARG A 48 -5.64 -14.48 -44.58
N SER A 49 -6.35 -13.36 -44.73
CA SER A 49 -6.02 -12.34 -45.75
C SER A 49 -5.27 -11.19 -45.05
N PHE A 50 -3.93 -11.23 -45.00
CA PHE A 50 -2.98 -10.54 -45.89
C PHE A 50 -2.90 -9.02 -45.73
N SER A 51 -2.17 -8.57 -44.69
CA SER A 51 -1.24 -7.41 -44.74
C SER A 51 -0.25 -7.31 -43.55
N THR A 52 -0.45 -8.03 -42.43
CA THR A 52 0.23 -7.64 -41.15
C THR A 52 1.29 -8.60 -40.59
N GLN A 53 1.90 -9.53 -41.34
CA GLN A 53 2.99 -10.39 -40.77
C GLN A 53 4.39 -9.97 -41.18
N GLN A 54 4.60 -9.60 -42.45
CA GLN A 54 5.91 -9.19 -42.95
C GLN A 54 6.33 -7.80 -42.45
N GLU A 55 5.38 -6.86 -42.31
CA GLU A 55 5.67 -5.53 -41.74
C GLU A 55 5.96 -5.61 -40.24
N ILE A 56 5.19 -6.38 -39.47
CA ILE A 56 5.45 -6.60 -38.04
C ILE A 56 6.80 -7.30 -37.85
N LYS A 57 7.10 -8.33 -38.65
CA LYS A 57 8.40 -9.02 -38.59
C LYS A 57 9.54 -8.10 -39.01
N SER A 58 9.35 -7.24 -40.02
CA SER A 58 10.33 -6.22 -40.42
C SER A 58 10.54 -5.14 -39.35
N ILE A 59 9.50 -4.73 -38.62
CA ILE A 59 9.60 -3.75 -37.52
C ILE A 59 10.29 -4.38 -36.31
N ILE A 60 9.97 -5.64 -35.98
CA ILE A 60 10.63 -6.41 -34.92
C ILE A 60 12.10 -6.67 -35.27
N GLU A 61 12.42 -7.06 -36.51
CA GLU A 61 13.79 -7.23 -36.97
C GLU A 61 14.55 -5.91 -37.01
N LYS A 62 13.93 -4.81 -37.46
CA LYS A 62 14.55 -3.47 -37.41
C LYS A 62 14.79 -3.01 -35.98
N ARG A 63 13.85 -3.22 -35.05
CA ARG A 63 14.03 -2.92 -33.61
C ARG A 63 15.08 -3.81 -32.96
N ALA A 64 15.13 -5.09 -33.31
CA ALA A 64 16.15 -6.02 -32.82
C ALA A 64 17.55 -5.71 -33.39
N ILE A 65 17.64 -5.21 -34.63
CA ILE A 65 18.88 -4.74 -35.25
C ILE A 65 19.31 -3.40 -34.65
N ALA A 66 18.38 -2.48 -34.37
CA ALA A 66 18.67 -1.22 -33.65
C ALA A 66 19.17 -1.49 -32.23
N ALA A 67 18.47 -2.35 -31.46
CA ALA A 67 18.89 -2.78 -30.13
C ALA A 67 20.25 -3.51 -30.16
N LYS A 68 20.49 -4.38 -31.15
CA LYS A 68 21.81 -5.00 -31.38
C LYS A 68 22.89 -3.99 -31.70
N LYS A 69 22.58 -2.93 -32.44
CA LYS A 69 23.54 -1.88 -32.82
C LYS A 69 23.85 -0.97 -31.63
N GLU A 70 22.86 -0.65 -30.80
CA GLU A 70 23.01 0.11 -29.55
C GLU A 70 23.83 -0.67 -28.52
N LEU A 71 23.48 -1.93 -28.25
CA LEU A 71 24.24 -2.82 -27.35
C LEU A 71 25.65 -3.15 -27.86
N ALA A 72 25.83 -3.38 -29.17
CA ALA A 72 27.15 -3.64 -29.74
C ALA A 72 28.03 -2.38 -29.74
N THR A 73 27.44 -1.18 -29.81
CA THR A 73 28.20 0.08 -29.71
C THR A 73 28.56 0.35 -28.25
N LEU A 74 27.67 0.11 -27.29
CA LEU A 74 27.98 0.15 -25.85
C LEU A 74 29.10 -0.83 -25.48
N ALA A 75 29.04 -2.07 -25.97
CA ALA A 75 30.11 -3.05 -25.81
C ALA A 75 31.42 -2.61 -26.49
N GLN A 76 31.37 -1.98 -27.67
CA GLN A 76 32.57 -1.43 -28.34
C GLN A 76 33.18 -0.23 -27.61
N TRP A 77 32.37 0.57 -26.91
CA TRP A 77 32.87 1.65 -26.06
C TRP A 77 33.49 1.10 -24.78
N PHE A 78 32.84 0.12 -24.16
CA PHE A 78 33.39 -0.61 -23.02
C PHE A 78 34.73 -1.27 -23.38
N GLU A 79 34.81 -1.99 -24.50
CA GLU A 79 36.04 -2.59 -25.05
C GLU A 79 37.12 -1.56 -25.44
N ARG A 80 36.73 -0.33 -25.81
CA ARG A 80 37.68 0.73 -26.18
C ARG A 80 38.44 1.28 -24.97
N TYR A 81 37.79 1.32 -23.81
CA TYR A 81 38.36 1.86 -22.57
C TYR A 81 38.88 0.77 -21.64
N ASP A 82 38.43 -0.47 -21.80
CA ASP A 82 39.11 -1.67 -21.33
C ASP A 82 40.36 -1.95 -22.19
N GLY A 83 41.36 -1.09 -22.03
CA GLY A 83 42.61 -1.17 -22.78
C GLY A 83 43.44 -2.43 -22.50
N GLU A 84 43.06 -3.20 -21.49
CA GLU A 84 43.73 -4.45 -21.07
C GLU A 84 42.96 -5.71 -21.52
N GLY A 85 41.71 -5.57 -21.97
CA GLY A 85 40.88 -6.66 -22.47
C GLY A 85 40.43 -7.62 -21.38
N THR A 86 40.24 -7.11 -20.15
CA THR A 86 39.85 -7.88 -18.96
C THR A 86 38.36 -8.20 -18.91
N GLY A 87 37.53 -7.43 -19.63
CA GLY A 87 36.08 -7.49 -19.52
C GLY A 87 35.50 -6.61 -18.41
N ALA A 88 36.31 -5.78 -17.76
CA ALA A 88 35.91 -4.89 -16.67
C ALA A 88 36.67 -3.55 -16.73
N LEU A 89 36.04 -2.44 -16.30
CA LEU A 89 36.68 -1.13 -16.24
C LEU A 89 37.18 -0.84 -14.82
N ASN A 90 38.47 -0.54 -14.68
CA ASN A 90 39.01 -0.03 -13.42
C ASN A 90 38.81 1.49 -13.27
N ALA A 91 39.03 2.03 -12.07
CA ALA A 91 38.78 3.44 -11.77
C ALA A 91 39.56 4.41 -12.69
N THR A 92 40.75 4.03 -13.13
CA THR A 92 41.58 4.84 -14.03
C THR A 92 41.02 4.82 -15.47
N GLN A 93 40.52 3.67 -15.93
CA GLN A 93 39.87 3.51 -17.23
C GLN A 93 38.53 4.23 -17.27
N LEU A 94 37.73 4.16 -16.19
CA LEU A 94 36.49 4.94 -16.04
C LEU A 94 36.79 6.44 -16.07
N GLN A 95 37.80 6.90 -15.32
CA GLN A 95 38.20 8.32 -15.32
C GLN A 95 38.65 8.80 -16.69
N ARG A 96 39.35 7.95 -17.46
CA ARG A 96 39.76 8.25 -18.83
C ARG A 96 38.58 8.27 -19.80
N ALA A 97 37.63 7.36 -19.66
CA ALA A 97 36.40 7.34 -20.43
C ALA A 97 35.57 8.61 -20.20
N LEU A 98 35.43 9.04 -18.94
CA LEU A 98 34.71 10.27 -18.57
C LEU A 98 35.41 11.54 -19.08
N LYS A 99 36.75 11.55 -19.10
CA LYS A 99 37.55 12.66 -19.66
C LYS A 99 37.45 12.76 -21.19
N ASP A 100 37.48 11.63 -21.89
CA ASP A 100 37.31 11.58 -23.35
C ASP A 100 35.86 11.92 -23.78
N LEU A 101 34.90 11.82 -22.86
CA LEU A 101 33.52 12.27 -23.03
C LEU A 101 33.32 13.78 -22.79
N GLU A 102 34.39 14.54 -22.54
CA GLU A 102 34.38 16.00 -22.31
C GLU A 102 33.44 16.46 -21.17
N LEU A 103 33.17 15.58 -20.19
CA LEU A 103 32.44 15.97 -18.99
C LEU A 103 33.27 16.94 -18.14
N PRO A 104 32.71 18.09 -17.69
CA PRO A 104 33.45 19.07 -16.91
C PRO A 104 34.03 18.43 -15.64
N SER A 105 35.34 18.61 -15.41
CA SER A 105 36.02 18.14 -14.20
C SER A 105 35.50 18.90 -12.98
N GLY A 106 34.42 18.39 -12.39
CA GLY A 106 33.71 19.01 -11.26
C GLY A 106 32.25 18.56 -11.11
N GLU A 107 31.64 17.95 -12.13
CA GLU A 107 30.22 17.53 -12.08
C GLU A 107 30.01 16.05 -11.68
N VAL A 108 31.07 15.23 -11.69
CA VAL A 108 31.00 13.81 -11.33
C VAL A 108 32.17 13.47 -10.42
N ASP A 109 31.89 13.09 -9.17
CA ASP A 109 32.88 12.44 -8.32
C ASP A 109 33.09 11.01 -8.85
N VAL A 110 34.19 10.83 -9.58
CA VAL A 110 34.54 9.55 -10.22
C VAL A 110 34.74 8.44 -9.19
N ALA A 111 35.18 8.76 -7.97
CA ALA A 111 35.34 7.76 -6.91
C ALA A 111 33.98 7.31 -6.36
N GLN A 112 33.04 8.23 -6.23
CA GLN A 112 31.67 7.91 -5.83
C GLN A 112 30.93 7.12 -6.92
N LEU A 113 31.00 7.56 -8.18
CA LEU A 113 30.37 6.87 -9.31
C LEU A 113 30.95 5.46 -9.48
N PHE A 114 32.26 5.29 -9.29
CA PHE A 114 32.89 3.98 -9.35
C PHE A 114 32.36 3.06 -8.25
N LYS A 115 32.24 3.55 -7.02
CA LYS A 115 31.68 2.81 -5.88
C LYS A 115 30.21 2.45 -6.05
N GLU A 116 29.43 3.26 -6.77
CA GLU A 116 28.01 2.98 -7.05
C GLU A 116 27.81 1.94 -8.15
N LEU A 117 28.75 1.85 -9.09
CA LEU A 117 28.68 0.92 -10.22
C LEU A 117 29.40 -0.40 -9.97
N ASP A 118 30.44 -0.42 -9.12
CA ASP A 118 31.16 -1.61 -8.64
C ASP A 118 30.33 -2.29 -7.53
N ALA A 119 29.22 -2.93 -7.93
CA ALA A 119 28.21 -3.48 -7.03
C ALA A 119 28.75 -4.60 -6.13
N ASN A 120 29.79 -5.31 -6.58
CA ASN A 120 30.42 -6.39 -5.84
C ASN A 120 31.66 -5.94 -5.02
N ASN A 121 32.08 -4.67 -5.13
CA ASN A 121 33.29 -4.06 -4.54
C ASN A 121 34.59 -4.80 -4.90
N ASP A 122 34.69 -5.37 -6.09
CA ASP A 122 35.89 -6.08 -6.55
C ASP A 122 36.98 -5.17 -7.11
N GLY A 123 36.71 -3.86 -7.19
CA GLY A 123 37.63 -2.86 -7.69
C GLY A 123 37.58 -2.70 -9.21
N SER A 124 36.56 -3.25 -9.87
CA SER A 124 36.30 -3.16 -11.30
C SER A 124 34.80 -3.08 -11.57
N ILE A 125 34.41 -2.52 -12.72
CA ILE A 125 33.01 -2.46 -13.16
C ILE A 125 32.87 -3.35 -14.38
N GLU A 126 32.20 -4.49 -14.23
CA GLU A 126 31.88 -5.36 -15.35
C GLU A 126 30.76 -4.77 -16.23
N LEU A 127 30.68 -5.19 -17.49
CA LEU A 127 29.62 -4.75 -18.40
C LEU A 127 28.21 -5.08 -17.87
N ALA A 128 28.08 -6.18 -17.12
CA ALA A 128 26.84 -6.55 -16.45
C ALA A 128 26.48 -5.56 -15.33
N GLU A 129 27.45 -5.20 -14.48
CA GLU A 129 27.25 -4.24 -13.38
C GLU A 129 26.92 -2.84 -13.90
N TRP A 130 27.54 -2.43 -15.00
CA TRP A 130 27.16 -1.18 -15.69
C TRP A 130 25.70 -1.23 -16.16
N LEU A 131 25.29 -2.31 -16.83
CA LEU A 131 23.95 -2.43 -17.42
C LEU A 131 22.84 -2.64 -16.39
N ASP A 132 23.13 -3.37 -15.31
CA ASP A 132 22.18 -3.67 -14.24
C ASP A 132 21.94 -2.48 -13.31
N ASN A 133 22.90 -1.56 -13.21
CA ASN A 133 22.78 -0.32 -12.43
C ASN A 133 22.34 0.90 -13.25
N LEU A 134 22.13 0.77 -14.57
CA LEU A 134 21.44 1.80 -15.34
C LEU A 134 19.95 1.81 -14.98
N PRO A 135 19.35 2.98 -14.64
CA PRO A 135 17.94 3.06 -14.30
C PRO A 135 17.07 2.39 -15.39
N LYS A 136 16.23 1.42 -15.01
CA LYS A 136 15.34 0.74 -15.96
C LYS A 136 14.47 1.77 -16.69
N GLY A 137 14.53 1.77 -18.02
CA GLY A 137 13.84 2.75 -18.88
C GLY A 137 14.71 3.91 -19.36
N THR A 138 16.00 3.96 -18.98
CA THR A 138 16.99 4.89 -19.57
C THR A 138 17.07 4.68 -21.08
N ARG A 139 16.75 5.73 -21.85
CA ARG A 139 16.89 5.71 -23.31
C ARG A 139 18.22 6.32 -23.69
N ILE A 140 18.98 5.59 -24.50
CA ILE A 140 20.28 6.01 -25.00
C ILE A 140 20.09 6.39 -26.46
N ARG A 141 20.37 7.66 -26.81
CA ARG A 141 20.33 8.14 -28.19
C ARG A 141 21.73 8.53 -28.64
N ILE A 142 22.16 8.02 -29.79
CA ILE A 142 23.38 8.49 -30.45
C ILE A 142 23.04 9.78 -31.20
N LEU A 143 23.74 10.86 -30.86
CA LEU A 143 23.60 12.16 -31.48
C LEU A 143 24.41 12.21 -32.78
N ASP A 144 23.87 12.87 -33.81
CA ASP A 144 24.65 13.15 -35.01
C ASP A 144 25.70 14.26 -34.78
N GLN A 145 26.51 14.54 -35.79
CA GLN A 145 27.62 15.48 -35.66
C GLN A 145 27.17 16.94 -35.42
N GLU A 146 25.97 17.32 -35.86
CA GLU A 146 25.38 18.64 -35.55
C GLU A 146 24.84 18.68 -34.12
N GLU A 147 24.18 17.61 -33.67
CA GLU A 147 23.65 17.48 -32.30
C GLU A 147 24.76 17.34 -31.25
N LYS A 148 25.87 16.66 -31.59
CA LYS A 148 27.08 16.56 -30.77
C LYS A 148 27.68 17.94 -30.49
N ASN A 149 27.77 18.79 -31.51
CA ASN A 149 28.33 20.14 -31.38
C ASN A 149 27.46 21.05 -30.48
N LYS A 150 26.18 20.72 -30.28
CA LYS A 150 25.26 21.44 -29.38
C LYS A 150 25.27 20.90 -27.95
N ASN A 151 25.38 19.57 -27.80
CA ASN A 151 25.14 18.88 -26.53
C ASN A 151 26.41 18.31 -25.87
N GLY A 152 27.60 18.56 -26.44
CA GLY A 152 28.89 18.22 -25.81
C GLY A 152 29.26 16.73 -25.83
N GLY A 153 28.51 15.86 -26.52
CA GLY A 153 28.77 14.42 -26.53
C GLY A 153 28.06 13.67 -27.65
N TRP A 154 28.54 12.45 -27.94
CA TRP A 154 27.95 11.57 -28.98
C TRP A 154 26.73 10.78 -28.49
N VAL A 155 26.48 10.78 -27.18
CA VAL A 155 25.47 9.94 -26.53
C VAL A 155 24.65 10.82 -25.60
N GLN A 156 23.33 10.77 -25.75
CA GLN A 156 22.39 11.39 -24.84
C GLN A 156 21.67 10.31 -24.05
N PHE A 157 21.81 10.34 -22.73
CA PHE A 157 20.96 9.59 -21.83
C PHE A 157 19.70 10.42 -21.57
N THR A 158 18.54 9.81 -21.79
CA THR A 158 17.25 10.40 -21.42
C THR A 158 16.58 9.47 -20.43
N MET A 159 16.48 9.93 -19.19
CA MET A 159 15.56 9.32 -18.23
C MET A 159 14.12 9.64 -18.65
N PRO A 160 13.15 8.77 -18.36
CA PRO A 160 11.75 9.13 -18.50
C PRO A 160 11.47 10.37 -17.64
N GLU A 161 10.86 11.38 -18.24
CA GLU A 161 10.39 12.57 -17.53
C GLU A 161 9.51 12.14 -16.34
N VAL A 162 9.95 12.45 -15.11
CA VAL A 162 9.20 12.12 -13.89
C VAL A 162 7.95 12.99 -13.85
N LYS A 163 6.78 12.35 -13.87
CA LYS A 163 5.47 13.00 -13.82
C LYS A 163 4.72 12.49 -12.60
N VAL A 164 3.99 13.40 -11.96
CA VAL A 164 3.10 13.04 -10.86
C VAL A 164 1.85 12.39 -11.44
N MET A 165 1.65 11.11 -11.19
CA MET A 165 0.43 10.38 -11.53
C MET A 165 -0.57 10.54 -10.39
N TYR A 166 -1.64 11.30 -10.62
CA TYR A 166 -2.68 11.57 -9.64
C TYR A 166 -3.90 10.68 -9.91
N THR A 167 -4.22 9.78 -8.98
CA THR A 167 -5.31 8.82 -9.18
C THR A 167 -6.67 9.49 -9.04
N GLN A 168 -7.52 9.35 -10.06
CA GLN A 168 -8.96 9.53 -9.93
C GLN A 168 -9.57 8.23 -9.41
N THR A 169 -10.34 8.33 -8.34
CA THR A 169 -10.90 7.19 -7.62
C THR A 169 -12.42 7.25 -7.58
N ASP A 170 -13.04 7.04 -6.43
CA ASP A 170 -14.48 6.88 -6.26
C ASP A 170 -15.01 7.87 -5.21
N GLU A 171 -16.31 8.11 -5.22
CA GLU A 171 -17.05 8.79 -4.14
C GLU A 171 -16.48 10.17 -3.71
N ALA A 172 -16.19 10.38 -2.43
CA ALA A 172 -15.80 11.69 -1.89
C ALA A 172 -14.43 12.19 -2.40
N PRO A 173 -13.33 11.39 -2.40
CA PRO A 173 -12.06 11.83 -2.96
C PRO A 173 -12.14 12.10 -4.48
N MET A 174 -12.98 11.36 -5.21
CA MET A 174 -13.25 11.67 -6.62
C MET A 174 -13.88 13.06 -6.78
N LEU A 175 -14.91 13.39 -5.97
CA LEU A 175 -15.52 14.72 -6.00
C LEU A 175 -14.50 15.81 -5.62
N ALA A 176 -13.72 15.61 -4.54
CA ALA A 176 -12.67 16.54 -4.13
C ALA A 176 -11.63 16.77 -5.25
N THR A 177 -11.28 15.72 -6.01
CA THR A 177 -10.36 15.81 -7.16
C THR A 177 -10.85 16.80 -8.23
N PHE A 178 -12.16 16.90 -8.49
CA PHE A 178 -12.70 17.88 -9.45
C PHE A 178 -12.47 19.34 -9.01
N SER A 179 -12.31 19.59 -7.70
CA SER A 179 -12.00 20.90 -7.14
C SER A 179 -10.48 21.14 -7.02
N LEU A 180 -9.74 20.18 -6.47
CA LEU A 180 -8.33 20.34 -6.10
C LEU A 180 -7.36 20.20 -7.27
N LEU A 181 -7.60 19.25 -8.18
CA LEU A 181 -6.64 18.97 -9.27
C LEU A 181 -6.37 20.17 -10.19
N PRO A 182 -7.37 21.00 -10.57
CA PRO A 182 -7.11 22.25 -11.30
C PRO A 182 -6.17 23.21 -10.55
N ILE A 183 -6.33 23.33 -9.23
CA ILE A 183 -5.48 24.17 -8.38
C ILE A 183 -4.05 23.63 -8.38
N LEU A 184 -3.87 22.33 -8.12
CA LEU A 184 -2.55 21.70 -8.12
C LEU A 184 -1.84 21.91 -9.46
N ARG A 185 -2.53 21.69 -10.58
CA ARG A 185 -1.96 21.94 -11.91
C ARG A 185 -1.57 23.40 -12.13
N ALA A 186 -2.39 24.34 -11.66
CA ALA A 186 -2.13 25.77 -11.78
C ALA A 186 -0.88 26.19 -11.02
N PHE A 187 -0.69 25.64 -9.82
CA PHE A 187 0.41 25.98 -8.95
C PHE A 187 1.71 25.29 -9.38
N CYS A 188 1.65 23.97 -9.59
CA CYS A 188 2.82 23.11 -9.78
C CYS A 188 3.51 23.27 -11.15
N ARG A 189 2.77 23.61 -12.20
CA ARG A 189 3.34 23.70 -13.57
C ARG A 189 4.46 24.73 -13.68
N HIS A 190 4.43 25.79 -12.87
CA HIS A 190 5.42 26.87 -12.89
C HIS A 190 6.75 26.47 -12.24
N GLY A 191 6.75 25.39 -11.44
CA GLY A 191 7.97 24.76 -10.93
C GLY A 191 8.33 23.48 -11.67
N GLY A 192 7.89 23.31 -12.92
CA GLY A 192 8.21 22.15 -13.75
C GLY A 192 7.55 20.83 -13.31
N VAL A 193 6.58 20.85 -12.41
CA VAL A 193 5.89 19.65 -11.93
C VAL A 193 4.64 19.38 -12.77
N LYS A 194 4.67 18.29 -13.55
CA LYS A 194 3.57 17.89 -14.44
C LYS A 194 2.70 16.80 -13.81
N ILE A 195 1.39 17.07 -13.72
CA ILE A 195 0.41 16.20 -13.05
C ILE A 195 -0.55 15.54 -14.06
N MET A 196 -0.46 14.22 -14.16
CA MET A 196 -1.26 13.37 -15.04
C MET A 196 -2.37 12.68 -14.24
N LYS A 197 -3.62 12.76 -14.69
CA LYS A 197 -4.75 12.09 -14.03
C LYS A 197 -4.85 10.64 -14.53
N ARG A 198 -5.05 9.67 -13.63
CA ARG A 198 -5.17 8.24 -13.94
C ARG A 198 -6.41 7.65 -13.29
N ASP A 199 -7.34 7.13 -14.07
CA ASP A 199 -8.64 6.66 -13.54
C ASP A 199 -8.57 5.19 -13.11
N ILE A 200 -8.69 4.95 -11.81
CA ILE A 200 -8.71 3.63 -11.19
C ILE A 200 -10.02 3.35 -10.44
N SER A 201 -11.07 4.13 -10.73
CA SER A 201 -12.41 3.94 -10.18
C SER A 201 -12.95 2.53 -10.46
N VAL A 202 -13.93 2.09 -9.67
CA VAL A 202 -14.63 0.81 -9.92
C VAL A 202 -15.20 0.80 -11.34
N ALA A 203 -15.82 1.89 -11.79
CA ALA A 203 -16.39 1.99 -13.13
C ALA A 203 -15.33 1.85 -14.25
N ALA A 204 -14.17 2.52 -14.10
CA ALA A 204 -13.07 2.42 -15.06
C ALA A 204 -12.48 0.99 -15.11
N ARG A 205 -12.28 0.36 -13.95
CA ARG A 205 -11.74 -1.01 -13.87
C ARG A 205 -12.70 -2.05 -14.44
N ILE A 206 -14.02 -1.88 -14.27
CA ILE A 206 -15.02 -2.72 -14.97
C ILE A 206 -14.87 -2.55 -16.49
N ARG A 207 -14.83 -1.31 -16.99
CA ARG A 207 -14.69 -1.05 -18.43
C ARG A 207 -13.40 -1.62 -19.02
N ALA A 208 -12.29 -1.52 -18.29
CA ALA A 208 -10.99 -2.08 -18.69
C ALA A 208 -11.01 -3.62 -18.73
N ALA A 209 -11.82 -4.28 -17.88
CA ALA A 209 -11.93 -5.74 -17.84
C ALA A 209 -12.80 -6.34 -18.97
N PHE A 210 -13.68 -5.54 -19.58
CA PHE A 210 -14.63 -5.98 -20.61
C PHE A 210 -14.56 -5.15 -21.91
N PRO A 211 -13.38 -4.92 -22.51
CA PRO A 211 -13.27 -4.09 -23.72
C PRO A 211 -13.97 -4.72 -24.93
N ASP A 212 -14.09 -6.05 -24.94
CA ASP A 212 -14.82 -6.87 -25.91
C ASP A 212 -16.34 -6.63 -25.90
N PHE A 213 -16.89 -6.13 -24.79
CA PHE A 213 -18.31 -5.78 -24.65
C PHE A 213 -18.61 -4.30 -24.96
N LEU A 214 -17.58 -3.51 -25.26
CA LEU A 214 -17.69 -2.06 -25.41
C LEU A 214 -17.43 -1.61 -26.85
N HIS A 215 -18.14 -0.56 -27.26
CA HIS A 215 -17.82 0.16 -28.49
C HIS A 215 -16.40 0.75 -28.40
N PRO A 216 -15.68 0.90 -29.54
CA PRO A 216 -14.29 1.39 -29.52
C PRO A 216 -14.07 2.72 -28.80
N ASP A 217 -15.03 3.64 -28.84
CA ASP A 217 -15.04 4.94 -28.16
C ASP A 217 -15.36 4.84 -26.65
N GLN A 218 -15.99 3.76 -26.21
CA GLN A 218 -16.28 3.45 -24.80
C GLN A 218 -15.13 2.71 -24.10
N ARG A 219 -14.16 2.18 -24.85
CA ARG A 219 -13.01 1.45 -24.28
C ARG A 219 -12.08 2.39 -23.54
N VAL A 220 -11.46 1.89 -22.49
CA VAL A 220 -10.43 2.57 -21.71
C VAL A 220 -9.21 1.67 -21.61
N GLU A 221 -8.04 2.27 -21.42
CA GLU A 221 -6.85 1.53 -21.06
C GLU A 221 -6.99 0.97 -19.63
N ASP A 222 -6.31 -0.14 -19.35
CA ASP A 222 -6.17 -0.65 -18.00
C ASP A 222 -5.15 0.19 -17.23
N GLU A 223 -5.58 1.37 -16.77
CA GLU A 223 -4.75 2.33 -16.03
C GLU A 223 -4.20 1.72 -14.73
N LEU A 224 -4.86 0.73 -14.13
CA LEU A 224 -4.33 0.04 -12.95
C LEU A 224 -3.11 -0.80 -13.31
N GLN A 225 -3.18 -1.56 -14.41
CA GLN A 225 -2.03 -2.32 -14.91
C GLN A 225 -0.89 -1.38 -15.33
N LEU A 226 -1.18 -0.28 -16.03
CA LEU A 226 -0.16 0.70 -16.43
C LEU A 226 0.53 1.35 -15.23
N LEU A 227 -0.22 1.67 -14.17
CA LEU A 227 0.36 2.17 -12.91
C LEU A 227 1.17 1.09 -12.18
N GLY A 228 0.74 -0.17 -12.21
CA GLY A 228 1.50 -1.29 -11.66
C GLY A 228 2.83 -1.52 -12.38
N ASP A 229 2.84 -1.37 -13.70
CA ASP A 229 4.07 -1.43 -14.50
C ASP A 229 4.96 -0.22 -14.23
N LEU A 230 4.39 0.98 -14.12
CA LEU A 230 5.12 2.19 -13.74
C LEU A 230 5.77 2.05 -12.36
N ALA A 231 5.05 1.48 -11.38
CA ALA A 231 5.52 1.29 -10.01
C ALA A 231 6.80 0.43 -9.92
N LYS A 232 7.11 -0.33 -10.98
CA LYS A 232 8.33 -1.14 -11.13
C LYS A 232 9.46 -0.39 -11.85
N THR A 233 9.37 0.94 -11.91
CA THR A 233 10.38 1.79 -12.54
C THR A 233 10.80 2.94 -11.61
N PRO A 234 12.03 3.45 -11.74
CA PRO A 234 12.51 4.64 -11.00
C PRO A 234 11.68 5.91 -11.28
N ALA A 235 10.99 5.97 -12.43
CA ALA A 235 10.21 7.14 -12.85
C ALA A 235 8.83 7.24 -12.18
N ALA A 236 8.44 6.27 -11.35
CA ALA A 236 7.16 6.32 -10.65
C ALA A 236 7.14 7.46 -9.63
N ASN A 237 6.12 8.31 -9.77
CA ASN A 237 5.70 9.26 -8.74
C ASN A 237 4.17 9.24 -8.73
N ILE A 238 3.57 8.50 -7.80
CA ILE A 238 2.14 8.16 -7.82
C ILE A 238 1.46 8.74 -6.57
N ILE A 239 0.57 9.71 -6.73
CA ILE A 239 -0.35 10.16 -5.68
C ILE A 239 -1.58 9.25 -5.70
N LYS A 240 -1.75 8.46 -4.64
CA LYS A 240 -2.80 7.45 -4.50
C LYS A 240 -3.86 7.89 -3.49
N LEU A 241 -5.03 8.28 -3.98
CA LEU A 241 -6.19 8.64 -3.16
C LEU A 241 -6.94 7.38 -2.69
N PRO A 242 -7.73 7.44 -1.61
CA PRO A 242 -8.65 6.37 -1.23
C PRO A 242 -9.59 5.98 -2.38
N ASN A 243 -9.80 4.68 -2.56
CA ASN A 243 -10.67 4.10 -3.59
C ASN A 243 -11.56 3.01 -2.99
N VAL A 244 -12.63 2.65 -3.68
CA VAL A 244 -13.51 1.55 -3.25
C VAL A 244 -12.85 0.20 -3.49
N SER A 245 -12.74 -0.59 -2.42
CA SER A 245 -12.55 -2.04 -2.47
C SER A 245 -13.92 -2.69 -2.59
N ALA A 246 -14.37 -2.95 -3.82
CA ALA A 246 -15.78 -3.22 -4.09
C ALA A 246 -16.29 -4.51 -3.44
N SER A 247 -17.34 -4.39 -2.62
CA SER A 247 -18.19 -5.52 -2.24
C SER A 247 -19.08 -5.94 -3.43
N VAL A 248 -19.71 -7.12 -3.34
CA VAL A 248 -20.64 -7.58 -4.37
C VAL A 248 -21.80 -6.59 -4.60
N PRO A 249 -22.50 -6.06 -3.57
CA PRO A 249 -23.55 -5.06 -3.80
C PRO A 249 -23.05 -3.79 -4.49
N GLN A 250 -21.85 -3.31 -4.14
CA GLN A 250 -21.25 -2.14 -4.78
C GLN A 250 -20.90 -2.42 -6.25
N LEU A 251 -20.35 -3.60 -6.54
CA LEU A 251 -20.09 -4.04 -7.91
C LEU A 251 -21.38 -4.05 -8.74
N LEU A 252 -22.45 -4.66 -8.23
CA LEU A 252 -23.75 -4.70 -8.90
C LEU A 252 -24.31 -3.29 -9.15
N GLY A 253 -24.15 -2.38 -8.19
CA GLY A 253 -24.51 -0.98 -8.35
C GLY A 253 -23.75 -0.28 -9.48
N ALA A 254 -22.44 -0.52 -9.58
CA ALA A 254 -21.61 0.04 -10.64
C ALA A 254 -21.94 -0.55 -12.02
N ILE A 255 -22.18 -1.87 -12.11
CA ILE A 255 -22.61 -2.54 -13.34
C ILE A 255 -23.92 -1.94 -13.83
N LYS A 256 -24.92 -1.82 -12.94
CA LYS A 256 -26.24 -1.27 -13.28
C LYS A 256 -26.15 0.18 -13.79
N GLU A 257 -25.32 1.01 -13.17
CA GLU A 257 -25.12 2.40 -13.61
C GLU A 257 -24.43 2.45 -14.98
N LEU A 258 -23.41 1.62 -15.21
CA LEU A 258 -22.74 1.53 -16.51
C LEU A 258 -23.70 1.10 -17.61
N GLN A 259 -24.49 0.05 -17.38
CA GLN A 259 -25.52 -0.43 -18.32
C GLN A 259 -26.56 0.66 -18.62
N ALA A 260 -27.04 1.38 -17.59
CA ALA A 260 -27.97 2.50 -17.77
C ALA A 260 -27.37 3.66 -18.60
N LYS A 261 -26.04 3.77 -18.63
CA LYS A 261 -25.30 4.75 -19.44
C LYS A 261 -24.85 4.19 -20.81
N GLY A 262 -25.36 3.04 -21.22
CA GLY A 262 -25.12 2.45 -22.53
C GLY A 262 -23.83 1.64 -22.66
N TYR A 263 -23.19 1.27 -21.56
CA TYR A 263 -22.04 0.34 -21.56
C TYR A 263 -22.57 -1.09 -21.42
N ASN A 264 -22.46 -1.89 -22.47
CA ASN A 264 -23.03 -3.25 -22.52
C ASN A 264 -22.20 -4.31 -21.76
N VAL A 265 -21.70 -3.97 -20.57
CA VAL A 265 -20.95 -4.90 -19.72
C VAL A 265 -21.88 -5.99 -19.16
N PRO A 266 -21.42 -7.26 -19.07
CA PRO A 266 -22.27 -8.37 -18.64
C PRO A 266 -22.69 -8.26 -17.17
N ASP A 267 -23.77 -8.93 -16.79
CA ASP A 267 -24.14 -9.04 -15.38
C ASP A 267 -23.12 -9.89 -14.59
N TYR A 268 -23.07 -9.73 -13.27
CA TYR A 268 -22.22 -10.55 -12.41
C TYR A 268 -22.88 -11.90 -12.10
N PRO A 269 -22.33 -13.04 -12.55
CA PRO A 269 -22.90 -14.36 -12.29
C PRO A 269 -22.52 -14.84 -10.89
N ALA A 270 -23.42 -14.61 -9.91
CA ALA A 270 -23.20 -15.04 -8.52
C ALA A 270 -23.00 -16.56 -8.40
N THR A 271 -23.77 -17.32 -9.17
CA THR A 271 -23.65 -18.77 -9.32
C THR A 271 -23.44 -19.07 -10.80
N PRO A 272 -22.19 -19.27 -11.26
CA PRO A 272 -21.91 -19.52 -12.67
C PRO A 272 -22.54 -20.85 -13.09
N ALA A 273 -23.26 -20.86 -14.21
CA ALA A 273 -23.93 -22.04 -14.75
C ALA A 273 -23.27 -22.55 -16.05
N SER A 274 -22.31 -21.80 -16.58
CA SER A 274 -21.60 -22.06 -17.83
C SER A 274 -20.12 -21.66 -17.73
N LYS A 275 -19.31 -22.09 -18.70
CA LYS A 275 -17.90 -21.68 -18.77
C LYS A 275 -17.76 -20.19 -19.03
N GLU A 276 -18.66 -19.63 -19.83
CA GLU A 276 -18.75 -18.21 -20.12
C GLU A 276 -19.02 -17.43 -18.83
N ASP A 277 -19.92 -17.92 -17.96
CA ASP A 277 -20.16 -17.31 -16.64
C ASP A 277 -18.91 -17.40 -15.74
N GLU A 278 -18.18 -18.52 -15.76
CA GLU A 278 -16.94 -18.67 -15.02
C GLU A 278 -15.88 -17.64 -15.48
N GLU A 279 -15.76 -17.42 -16.78
CA GLU A 279 -14.86 -16.42 -17.36
C GLU A 279 -15.27 -15.00 -16.96
N VAL A 280 -16.55 -14.65 -17.07
CA VAL A 280 -17.07 -13.33 -16.64
C VAL A 280 -16.84 -13.12 -15.14
N ARG A 281 -17.13 -14.13 -14.32
CA ARG A 281 -16.89 -14.09 -12.87
C ARG A 281 -15.41 -13.89 -12.56
N ALA A 282 -14.52 -14.58 -13.27
CA ALA A 282 -13.09 -14.47 -13.09
C ALA A 282 -12.56 -13.08 -13.45
N ARG A 283 -13.11 -12.43 -14.48
CA ARG A 283 -12.79 -11.03 -14.81
C ARG A 283 -13.27 -10.06 -13.72
N TYR A 284 -14.50 -10.21 -13.24
CA TYR A 284 -15.00 -9.41 -12.12
C TYR A 284 -14.26 -9.65 -10.81
N ALA A 285 -13.74 -10.86 -10.57
CA ALA A 285 -12.92 -11.17 -9.40
C ALA A 285 -11.64 -10.30 -9.33
N LYS A 286 -11.13 -9.80 -10.46
CA LYS A 286 -10.01 -8.85 -10.52
C LYS A 286 -10.42 -7.41 -10.16
N VAL A 287 -11.71 -7.11 -10.15
CA VAL A 287 -12.27 -5.79 -9.78
C VAL A 287 -12.73 -5.78 -8.31
N LEU A 288 -13.21 -6.92 -7.82
CA LEU A 288 -13.74 -7.10 -6.46
C LEU A 288 -12.65 -6.96 -5.37
N GLY A 289 -13.08 -6.47 -4.21
CA GLY A 289 -12.22 -6.34 -3.03
C GLY A 289 -11.05 -5.37 -3.23
N SER A 290 -9.97 -5.60 -2.49
CA SER A 290 -8.75 -4.78 -2.54
C SER A 290 -7.91 -5.10 -3.79
N ALA A 291 -8.42 -4.72 -4.95
CA ALA A 291 -7.78 -4.97 -6.24
C ALA A 291 -6.60 -4.02 -6.54
N VAL A 292 -6.66 -2.78 -6.04
CA VAL A 292 -5.70 -1.72 -6.39
C VAL A 292 -4.40 -1.82 -5.59
N ASN A 293 -4.51 -1.88 -4.25
CA ASN A 293 -3.35 -1.81 -3.37
C ASN A 293 -2.29 -2.90 -3.66
N PRO A 294 -2.66 -4.17 -3.94
CA PRO A 294 -1.67 -5.20 -4.28
C PRO A 294 -0.88 -4.93 -5.56
N VAL A 295 -1.39 -4.10 -6.47
CA VAL A 295 -0.72 -3.77 -7.74
C VAL A 295 0.23 -2.58 -7.57
N LEU A 296 -0.11 -1.63 -6.69
CA LEU A 296 0.67 -0.39 -6.53
C LEU A 296 1.67 -0.42 -5.37
N ARG A 297 1.46 -1.26 -4.34
CA ARG A 297 2.36 -1.42 -3.19
C ARG A 297 3.56 -2.31 -3.50
N GLU A 298 4.36 -1.89 -4.49
CA GLU A 298 5.61 -2.53 -4.89
C GLU A 298 6.79 -1.97 -4.08
N GLY A 299 6.62 -1.82 -2.76
CA GLY A 299 7.57 -1.17 -1.86
C GLY A 299 7.14 -1.28 -0.39
N ASN A 300 8.06 -0.98 0.52
CA ASN A 300 7.80 -0.98 1.96
C ASN A 300 7.15 0.33 2.43
N SER A 301 6.67 0.36 3.67
CA SER A 301 5.90 1.49 4.22
C SER A 301 6.80 2.44 5.02
N ASP A 302 6.78 3.73 4.71
CA ASP A 302 7.20 4.83 5.60
C ASP A 302 5.96 5.62 6.01
N ARG A 303 5.48 5.39 7.25
CA ARG A 303 4.30 6.06 7.80
C ARG A 303 4.69 6.94 8.98
N ARG A 304 4.36 8.23 8.88
CA ARG A 304 4.76 9.23 9.87
C ARG A 304 3.85 10.44 9.89
N VAL A 305 3.86 11.17 10.99
CA VAL A 305 3.14 12.43 11.10
C VAL A 305 3.94 13.52 10.37
N ALA A 306 3.27 14.38 9.60
CA ALA A 306 3.90 15.58 9.08
C ALA A 306 4.09 16.61 10.21
N LYS A 307 5.25 17.26 10.26
CA LYS A 307 5.60 18.23 11.32
C LYS A 307 4.48 19.26 11.62
N PRO A 308 3.85 19.93 10.63
CA PRO A 308 2.77 20.88 10.90
C PRO A 308 1.53 20.26 11.57
N VAL A 309 1.26 18.97 11.34
CA VAL A 309 0.13 18.25 11.95
C VAL A 309 0.44 17.94 13.42
N LYS A 310 1.69 17.56 13.72
CA LYS A 310 2.15 17.29 15.10
C LYS A 310 2.14 18.57 15.93
N GLU A 311 2.70 19.66 15.41
CA GLU A 311 2.72 20.97 16.08
C GLU A 311 1.30 21.46 16.37
N TYR A 312 0.40 21.35 15.39
CA TYR A 312 -1.01 21.69 15.59
C TYR A 312 -1.66 20.86 16.70
N ALA A 313 -1.39 19.56 16.76
CA ALA A 313 -1.93 18.69 17.81
C ALA A 313 -1.40 19.06 19.19
N GLN A 314 -0.12 19.42 19.30
CA GLN A 314 0.49 19.90 20.54
C GLN A 314 -0.12 21.23 21.02
N GLU A 315 -0.38 22.17 20.11
CA GLU A 315 -1.02 23.46 20.40
C GLU A 315 -2.52 23.32 20.68
N ASN A 316 -3.17 22.32 20.11
CA ASN A 316 -4.62 22.07 20.17
C ASN A 316 -4.91 20.62 20.61
N PRO A 317 -4.53 20.23 21.84
CA PRO A 317 -4.58 18.85 22.28
C PRO A 317 -6.02 18.32 22.25
N HIS A 318 -6.19 17.16 21.60
CA HIS A 318 -7.46 16.45 21.59
C HIS A 318 -7.72 15.81 22.96
N LYS A 319 -8.96 15.39 23.20
CA LYS A 319 -9.33 14.73 24.45
C LYS A 319 -8.73 13.32 24.50
N VAL A 320 -7.97 13.06 25.55
CA VAL A 320 -7.49 11.73 25.93
C VAL A 320 -7.97 11.45 27.35
N GLY A 321 -8.64 10.32 27.53
CA GLY A 321 -9.23 9.87 28.79
C GLY A 321 -8.17 9.70 29.89
N ALA A 322 -8.55 9.99 31.13
CA ALA A 322 -7.66 9.80 32.27
C ALA A 322 -7.53 8.31 32.60
N TRP A 323 -6.33 7.86 32.92
CA TRP A 323 -6.06 6.49 33.36
C TRP A 323 -5.85 6.45 34.86
N THR A 324 -6.30 5.36 35.50
CA THR A 324 -6.15 5.12 36.94
C THR A 324 -5.41 3.81 37.18
N PRO A 325 -4.56 3.71 38.21
CA PRO A 325 -3.90 2.46 38.58
C PRO A 325 -4.88 1.32 38.88
N ASP A 326 -6.08 1.65 39.37
CA ASP A 326 -7.14 0.69 39.72
C ASP A 326 -7.94 0.18 38.51
N SER A 327 -7.59 0.57 37.28
CA SER A 327 -8.27 0.08 36.09
C SER A 327 -8.13 -1.44 35.98
N LYS A 328 -9.24 -2.11 35.76
CA LYS A 328 -9.33 -3.56 35.56
C LYS A 328 -9.07 -3.98 34.13
N SER A 329 -8.92 -3.03 33.22
CA SER A 329 -8.77 -3.32 31.80
C SER A 329 -7.48 -4.05 31.50
N HIS A 330 -7.53 -5.13 30.73
CA HIS A 330 -6.36 -5.93 30.37
C HIS A 330 -6.63 -6.74 29.10
N VAL A 331 -5.56 -7.13 28.42
CA VAL A 331 -5.62 -8.06 27.30
C VAL A 331 -5.67 -9.49 27.83
N HIS A 332 -6.48 -10.32 27.19
CA HIS A 332 -6.54 -11.76 27.45
C HIS A 332 -6.31 -12.51 26.13
N SER A 333 -5.33 -13.40 26.12
CA SER A 333 -4.90 -14.18 24.96
C SER A 333 -4.68 -15.64 25.36
N MET A 334 -4.53 -16.52 24.38
CA MET A 334 -4.18 -17.92 24.63
C MET A 334 -2.82 -18.04 25.30
N SER A 335 -2.56 -19.19 25.96
CA SER A 335 -1.28 -19.51 26.60
C SER A 335 -0.51 -20.63 25.89
N ASP A 336 -1.18 -21.37 24.99
CA ASP A 336 -0.61 -22.36 24.07
C ASP A 336 -1.65 -22.73 22.99
N GLY A 337 -1.22 -23.34 21.89
CA GLY A 337 -2.07 -23.79 20.78
C GLY A 337 -2.48 -22.68 19.82
N ASP A 338 -1.89 -21.50 19.92
CA ASP A 338 -2.09 -20.38 19.01
C ASP A 338 -1.08 -20.39 17.85
N PHE A 339 -1.19 -19.44 16.92
CA PHE A 339 -0.25 -19.35 15.81
C PHE A 339 1.17 -19.07 16.33
N PHE A 340 1.29 -18.27 17.38
CA PHE A 340 2.56 -18.00 18.04
C PHE A 340 3.28 -19.27 18.51
N SER A 341 2.64 -20.11 19.33
CA SER A 341 3.35 -21.25 19.95
C SER A 341 3.61 -22.43 19.01
N SER A 342 2.93 -22.47 17.87
CA SER A 342 3.07 -23.54 16.87
C SER A 342 3.92 -23.16 15.66
N GLU A 343 4.43 -21.92 15.62
CA GLU A 343 5.16 -21.41 14.47
C GLU A 343 6.48 -22.13 14.23
N THR A 344 6.72 -22.49 12.98
CA THR A 344 8.00 -22.99 12.48
C THR A 344 8.37 -22.21 11.23
N SER A 345 9.66 -22.01 10.96
CA SER A 345 10.13 -21.17 9.85
C SER A 345 11.37 -21.74 9.19
N TRP A 346 11.50 -21.53 7.88
CA TRP A 346 12.57 -22.01 7.04
C TRP A 346 12.95 -20.97 5.98
N VAL A 347 14.24 -20.90 5.65
CA VAL A 347 14.80 -19.98 4.64
C VAL A 347 15.16 -20.78 3.40
N ASN A 348 14.64 -20.36 2.24
CA ASN A 348 14.99 -20.98 0.98
C ASN A 348 16.46 -20.77 0.63
N GLY A 349 17.06 -21.77 -0.04
CA GLY A 349 18.46 -21.76 -0.45
C GLY A 349 18.76 -20.75 -1.57
N SER A 350 19.89 -20.92 -2.25
CA SER A 350 20.34 -20.03 -3.32
C SER A 350 19.58 -20.19 -4.64
N GLU A 351 18.86 -21.29 -4.83
CA GLU A 351 18.11 -21.58 -6.05
C GLU A 351 16.60 -21.42 -5.84
N PRO A 352 15.84 -20.97 -6.86
CA PRO A 352 14.38 -20.97 -6.81
C PRO A 352 13.82 -22.39 -6.64
N ASP A 353 12.75 -22.52 -5.86
CA ASP A 353 12.08 -23.80 -5.62
C ASP A 353 10.55 -23.63 -5.55
N SER A 354 9.85 -24.68 -5.14
CA SER A 354 8.44 -24.62 -4.78
C SER A 354 8.07 -25.68 -3.76
N VAL A 355 7.03 -25.39 -2.98
CA VAL A 355 6.48 -26.34 -2.00
C VAL A 355 5.07 -26.77 -2.36
N LYS A 356 4.68 -27.94 -1.85
CA LYS A 356 3.34 -28.50 -1.87
C LYS A 356 2.85 -28.66 -0.44
N ILE A 357 1.58 -28.34 -0.19
CA ILE A 357 0.92 -28.45 1.11
C ILE A 357 -0.08 -29.60 1.05
N VAL A 358 0.08 -30.58 1.92
CA VAL A 358 -0.77 -31.79 2.00
C VAL A 358 -1.28 -32.00 3.42
N LEU A 359 -2.47 -32.57 3.55
CA LEU A 359 -3.02 -33.13 4.78
C LEU A 359 -3.00 -34.65 4.65
N GLU A 360 -2.19 -35.30 5.47
CA GLU A 360 -2.23 -36.75 5.67
C GLU A 360 -3.21 -37.03 6.82
N GLN A 361 -4.37 -37.59 6.50
CA GLN A 361 -5.44 -37.86 7.45
C GLN A 361 -5.16 -39.13 8.26
N ASP A 362 -5.76 -39.24 9.44
CA ASP A 362 -5.59 -40.41 10.33
C ASP A 362 -6.08 -41.73 9.70
N ASP A 363 -6.97 -41.67 8.70
CA ASP A 363 -7.46 -42.83 7.95
C ASP A 363 -6.51 -43.27 6.81
N GLY A 364 -5.38 -42.58 6.63
CA GLY A 364 -4.40 -42.80 5.57
C GLY A 364 -4.67 -42.04 4.27
N THR A 365 -5.77 -41.30 4.17
CA THR A 365 -6.09 -40.47 3.00
C THR A 365 -5.17 -39.25 2.92
N THR A 366 -4.62 -38.95 1.75
CA THR A 366 -3.85 -37.71 1.52
C THR A 366 -4.67 -36.71 0.71
N THR A 367 -4.92 -35.53 1.27
CA THR A 367 -5.57 -34.41 0.59
C THR A 367 -4.56 -33.32 0.25
N VAL A 368 -4.53 -32.86 -1.00
CA VAL A 368 -3.67 -31.73 -1.39
C VAL A 368 -4.40 -30.43 -1.08
N LEU A 369 -3.95 -29.70 -0.06
CA LEU A 369 -4.49 -28.38 0.28
C LEU A 369 -4.01 -27.31 -0.70
N LYS A 370 -2.74 -27.39 -1.12
CA LYS A 370 -2.18 -26.51 -2.17
C LYS A 370 -1.09 -27.23 -2.95
N ASN A 371 -1.27 -27.33 -4.26
CA ASN A 371 -0.35 -28.11 -5.09
C ASN A 371 1.03 -27.45 -5.28
N LYS A 372 1.07 -26.12 -5.40
CA LYS A 372 2.32 -25.39 -5.70
C LYS A 372 2.30 -23.99 -5.11
N THR A 373 3.37 -23.66 -4.39
CA THR A 373 3.75 -22.31 -3.97
C THR A 373 5.20 -22.08 -4.40
N VAL A 374 5.47 -21.07 -5.21
CA VAL A 374 6.82 -20.75 -5.70
C VAL A 374 7.60 -20.01 -4.62
N LEU A 375 8.88 -20.35 -4.48
CA LEU A 375 9.83 -19.74 -3.56
C LEU A 375 11.02 -19.17 -4.33
N LEU A 376 11.41 -17.95 -3.98
CA LEU A 376 12.61 -17.28 -4.48
C LEU A 376 13.82 -17.60 -3.59
N PRO A 377 15.05 -17.43 -4.10
CA PRO A 377 16.25 -17.56 -3.27
C PRO A 377 16.19 -16.67 -2.02
N GLY A 378 16.60 -17.21 -0.87
CA GLY A 378 16.62 -16.48 0.40
C GLY A 378 15.24 -16.14 0.99
N GLU A 379 14.13 -16.50 0.33
CA GLU A 379 12.77 -16.26 0.82
C GLU A 379 12.51 -17.04 2.12
N ILE A 380 11.92 -16.35 3.10
CA ILE A 380 11.46 -16.97 4.35
C ILE A 380 10.05 -17.47 4.14
N ILE A 381 9.80 -18.71 4.58
CA ILE A 381 8.46 -19.24 4.78
C ILE A 381 8.29 -19.69 6.22
N ASP A 382 7.09 -19.56 6.72
CA ASP A 382 6.70 -19.96 8.07
C ASP A 382 5.33 -20.63 8.01
N SER A 383 5.10 -21.58 8.92
CA SER A 383 3.80 -22.23 9.08
C SER A 383 3.44 -22.46 10.53
N SER A 384 2.16 -22.32 10.82
CA SER A 384 1.59 -22.36 12.16
C SER A 384 0.14 -22.84 12.13
N ARG A 385 -0.37 -23.21 13.31
CA ARG A 385 -1.76 -23.64 13.51
C ARG A 385 -2.41 -22.95 14.72
N MET A 386 -3.71 -22.70 14.61
CA MET A 386 -4.58 -22.34 15.72
C MET A 386 -5.42 -23.57 16.07
N SER A 387 -5.23 -24.10 17.28
CA SER A 387 -6.04 -25.19 17.81
C SER A 387 -7.41 -24.67 18.21
N ILE A 388 -8.47 -25.13 17.53
CA ILE A 388 -9.83 -24.69 17.85
C ILE A 388 -10.29 -25.20 19.22
N GLY A 389 -9.88 -26.39 19.63
CA GLY A 389 -10.14 -26.90 20.98
C GLY A 389 -9.64 -25.93 22.05
N LYS A 390 -8.35 -25.59 22.02
CA LYS A 390 -7.73 -24.66 22.97
C LYS A 390 -8.25 -23.22 22.86
N LEU A 391 -8.57 -22.77 21.63
CA LEU A 391 -9.22 -21.48 21.43
C LEU A 391 -10.56 -21.42 22.17
N ARG A 392 -11.40 -22.45 22.05
CA ARG A 392 -12.71 -22.51 22.71
C ARG A 392 -12.58 -22.60 24.23
N GLU A 393 -11.59 -23.33 24.74
CA GLU A 393 -11.27 -23.37 26.17
C GLU A 393 -10.91 -21.98 26.69
N MET A 394 -9.99 -21.27 26.03
CA MET A 394 -9.62 -19.90 26.41
C MET A 394 -10.81 -18.94 26.32
N LEU A 395 -11.62 -19.03 25.26
CA LEU A 395 -12.82 -18.19 25.13
C LEU A 395 -13.79 -18.40 26.31
N GLU A 396 -14.07 -19.65 26.69
CA GLU A 396 -14.94 -19.96 27.83
C GLU A 396 -14.32 -19.48 29.16
N GLU A 397 -13.01 -19.70 29.37
CA GLU A 397 -12.28 -19.19 30.54
C GLU A 397 -12.38 -17.66 30.63
N SER A 398 -12.16 -16.96 29.51
CA SER A 398 -12.15 -15.51 29.44
C SER A 398 -13.50 -14.91 29.87
N LEU A 399 -14.60 -15.59 29.55
CA LEU A 399 -15.97 -15.22 29.93
C LEU A 399 -16.24 -15.47 31.41
N GLN A 400 -15.73 -16.56 31.97
CA GLN A 400 -15.93 -16.92 33.39
C GLN A 400 -15.14 -16.01 34.35
N THR A 401 -14.05 -15.43 33.87
CA THR A 401 -13.11 -14.64 34.67
C THR A 401 -13.30 -13.13 34.49
N VAL A 402 -14.42 -12.67 33.93
CA VAL A 402 -14.71 -11.23 33.79
C VAL A 402 -15.05 -10.64 35.17
N GLU A 403 -14.32 -9.61 35.57
CA GLU A 403 -14.55 -8.93 36.85
C GLU A 403 -15.82 -8.06 36.83
N ALA A 404 -16.42 -7.85 38.00
CA ALA A 404 -17.57 -6.94 38.12
C ALA A 404 -17.19 -5.50 37.72
N GLY A 405 -18.04 -4.88 36.89
CA GLY A 405 -17.78 -3.54 36.31
C GLY A 405 -16.86 -3.56 35.09
N THR A 406 -16.61 -4.74 34.51
CA THR A 406 -15.81 -4.92 33.30
C THR A 406 -16.66 -5.55 32.20
N VAL A 407 -16.52 -5.08 30.96
CA VAL A 407 -17.13 -5.72 29.78
C VAL A 407 -16.16 -6.69 29.10
N TRP A 408 -16.68 -7.75 28.51
CA TRP A 408 -15.95 -8.65 27.64
C TRP A 408 -15.95 -8.11 26.21
N SER A 409 -14.83 -8.16 25.52
CA SER A 409 -14.69 -7.68 24.14
C SER A 409 -13.74 -8.56 23.33
N LEU A 410 -14.04 -8.75 22.04
CA LEU A 410 -13.26 -9.53 21.08
C LEU A 410 -12.71 -8.62 19.99
N HIS A 411 -11.40 -8.68 19.79
CA HIS A 411 -10.69 -7.81 18.87
C HIS A 411 -9.94 -8.65 17.83
N LEU A 412 -10.46 -8.64 16.59
CA LEU A 412 -9.92 -9.38 15.44
C LEU A 412 -9.80 -8.47 14.22
N LYS A 413 -9.33 -8.99 13.09
CA LYS A 413 -9.20 -8.25 11.82
C LYS A 413 -9.91 -8.94 10.65
N ALA A 414 -11.17 -9.32 10.86
CA ALA A 414 -11.97 -10.19 9.97
C ALA A 414 -12.01 -9.78 8.49
N THR A 415 -12.03 -8.47 8.19
CA THR A 415 -12.06 -7.99 6.79
C THR A 415 -10.75 -8.26 6.06
N MET A 416 -9.60 -8.07 6.74
CA MET A 416 -8.29 -8.30 6.14
C MET A 416 -7.98 -9.79 6.16
N MET A 417 -8.04 -10.40 7.34
CA MET A 417 -7.75 -11.81 7.59
C MET A 417 -8.98 -12.68 7.27
N LYS A 418 -9.45 -12.57 6.03
CA LYS A 418 -10.76 -13.05 5.51
C LYS A 418 -11.04 -14.56 5.63
N ILE A 419 -10.11 -15.35 6.15
CA ILE A 419 -10.29 -16.79 6.39
C ILE A 419 -10.16 -17.07 7.89
N SER A 420 -8.99 -16.83 8.48
CA SER A 420 -8.72 -17.16 9.90
C SER A 420 -9.66 -16.45 10.87
N ASP A 421 -9.84 -15.16 10.70
CA ASP A 421 -10.49 -14.33 11.72
C ASP A 421 -12.02 -14.51 11.75
N PRO A 422 -12.73 -14.63 10.60
CA PRO A 422 -14.13 -15.04 10.62
C PRO A 422 -14.37 -16.40 11.29
N ILE A 423 -13.45 -17.37 11.15
CA ILE A 423 -13.57 -18.68 11.83
C ILE A 423 -13.40 -18.52 13.35
N MET A 424 -12.36 -17.80 13.80
CA MET A 424 -12.17 -17.50 15.23
C MET A 424 -13.36 -16.73 15.82
N PHE A 425 -13.91 -15.78 15.06
CA PHE A 425 -15.10 -15.02 15.44
C PHE A 425 -16.34 -15.93 15.58
N GLY A 426 -16.56 -16.83 14.63
CA GLY A 426 -17.66 -17.78 14.69
C GLY A 426 -17.59 -18.69 15.91
N HIS A 427 -16.39 -19.13 16.30
CA HIS A 427 -16.23 -19.87 17.54
C HIS A 427 -16.50 -19.03 18.78
N ALA A 428 -16.12 -17.75 18.81
CA ALA A 428 -16.49 -16.85 19.90
C ALA A 428 -18.01 -16.66 20.02
N VAL A 429 -18.72 -16.50 18.90
CA VAL A 429 -20.19 -16.46 18.86
C VAL A 429 -20.77 -17.75 19.43
N GLN A 430 -20.32 -18.90 18.95
CA GLN A 430 -20.82 -20.20 19.43
C GLN A 430 -20.54 -20.44 20.91
N VAL A 431 -19.38 -20.02 21.43
CA VAL A 431 -19.03 -20.19 22.85
C VAL A 431 -19.88 -19.25 23.72
N PHE A 432 -20.02 -17.98 23.33
CA PHE A 432 -20.84 -17.02 24.06
C PHE A 432 -22.31 -17.48 24.15
N TYR A 433 -22.90 -17.86 23.01
CA TYR A 433 -24.29 -18.28 22.88
C TYR A 433 -24.48 -19.81 22.86
N LYS A 434 -23.63 -20.57 23.56
CA LYS A 434 -23.59 -22.04 23.48
C LYS A 434 -24.96 -22.71 23.65
N ASP A 435 -25.73 -22.28 24.66
CA ASP A 435 -27.04 -22.87 24.97
C ASP A 435 -28.05 -22.65 23.82
N VAL A 436 -27.96 -21.52 23.12
CA VAL A 436 -28.81 -21.19 21.96
C VAL A 436 -28.45 -22.06 20.77
N PHE A 437 -27.16 -22.19 20.45
CA PHE A 437 -26.69 -23.02 19.33
C PHE A 437 -26.91 -24.51 19.57
N GLU A 438 -26.81 -24.98 20.82
CA GLU A 438 -27.14 -26.36 21.19
C GLU A 438 -28.64 -26.63 21.06
N LYS A 439 -29.49 -25.75 21.60
CA LYS A 439 -30.95 -25.92 21.57
C LYS A 439 -31.52 -25.83 20.14
N HIS A 440 -31.03 -24.89 19.33
CA HIS A 440 -31.60 -24.57 18.01
C HIS A 440 -30.77 -25.08 16.83
N GLY A 441 -29.76 -25.94 17.06
CA GLY A 441 -28.80 -26.38 16.04
C GLY A 441 -29.44 -26.97 14.78
N ALA A 442 -30.51 -27.76 14.91
CA ALA A 442 -31.23 -28.32 13.75
C ALA A 442 -31.90 -27.23 12.89
N LEU A 443 -32.48 -26.21 13.53
CA LEU A 443 -33.09 -25.06 12.84
C LEU A 443 -32.00 -24.22 12.16
N PHE A 444 -30.89 -23.97 12.84
CA PHE A 444 -29.78 -23.19 12.29
C PHE A 444 -29.15 -23.88 11.07
N ALA A 445 -29.06 -25.22 11.07
CA ALA A 445 -28.64 -25.97 9.90
C ALA A 445 -29.65 -25.86 8.73
N GLU A 446 -30.95 -25.94 9.02
CA GLU A 446 -32.01 -25.76 8.01
C GLU A 446 -31.98 -24.37 7.36
N LEU A 447 -31.83 -23.32 8.18
CA LEU A 447 -31.77 -21.93 7.72
C LEU A 447 -30.40 -21.53 7.14
N ASN A 448 -29.43 -22.44 7.18
CA ASN A 448 -28.04 -22.20 6.76
C ASN A 448 -27.44 -20.96 7.45
N VAL A 449 -27.60 -20.89 8.77
CA VAL A 449 -26.99 -19.90 9.65
C VAL A 449 -25.48 -20.11 9.67
N ASN A 450 -24.72 -19.03 9.48
CA ASN A 450 -23.26 -19.07 9.53
C ASN A 450 -22.74 -18.20 10.68
N PRO A 451 -22.24 -18.81 11.79
CA PRO A 451 -21.72 -18.06 12.93
C PRO A 451 -20.49 -17.21 12.59
N ASN A 452 -19.75 -17.53 11.51
CA ASN A 452 -18.62 -16.73 11.06
C ASN A 452 -19.05 -15.35 10.55
N ASN A 453 -20.34 -15.18 10.21
CA ASN A 453 -20.94 -13.90 9.86
C ASN A 453 -21.51 -13.13 11.08
N GLY A 454 -21.45 -13.73 12.27
CA GLY A 454 -21.91 -13.15 13.52
C GLY A 454 -23.38 -13.34 13.84
N LEU A 455 -23.78 -12.83 15.02
CA LEU A 455 -25.16 -12.93 15.50
C LEU A 455 -26.15 -12.21 14.57
N GLY A 456 -25.70 -11.20 13.82
CA GLY A 456 -26.51 -10.55 12.80
C GLY A 456 -27.02 -11.50 11.71
N ASP A 457 -26.24 -12.54 11.38
CA ASP A 457 -26.65 -13.59 10.42
C ASP A 457 -27.80 -14.43 10.99
N VAL A 458 -27.74 -14.76 12.28
CA VAL A 458 -28.83 -15.47 12.99
C VAL A 458 -30.14 -14.67 12.90
N TYR A 459 -30.11 -13.38 13.26
CA TYR A 459 -31.30 -12.53 13.16
C TYR A 459 -31.81 -12.41 11.72
N ALA A 460 -30.93 -12.17 10.75
CA ALA A 460 -31.32 -12.03 9.35
C ALA A 460 -31.95 -13.31 8.76
N LYS A 461 -31.50 -14.49 9.20
CA LYS A 461 -32.06 -15.77 8.77
C LYS A 461 -33.36 -16.15 9.47
N LEU A 462 -33.62 -15.58 10.64
CA LEU A 462 -34.84 -15.81 11.42
C LEU A 462 -35.96 -14.82 11.11
N GLU A 463 -35.70 -13.71 10.43
CA GLU A 463 -36.70 -12.67 10.15
C GLU A 463 -37.98 -13.27 9.51
N GLY A 464 -39.10 -13.18 10.24
CA GLY A 464 -40.40 -13.70 9.81
C GLY A 464 -40.61 -15.21 10.03
N HIS A 465 -39.68 -15.91 10.66
CA HIS A 465 -39.76 -17.34 10.94
C HIS A 465 -40.61 -17.63 12.21
N PRO A 466 -41.43 -18.69 12.26
CA PRO A 466 -42.29 -18.98 13.42
C PRO A 466 -41.55 -19.21 14.76
N LYS A 467 -40.27 -19.57 14.70
CA LYS A 467 -39.39 -19.74 15.88
C LYS A 467 -38.58 -18.49 16.26
N GLU A 468 -38.75 -17.38 15.53
CA GLU A 468 -38.00 -16.14 15.77
C GLU A 468 -38.12 -15.69 17.23
N GLU A 469 -39.35 -15.53 17.75
CA GLU A 469 -39.57 -15.09 19.13
C GLU A 469 -38.93 -16.03 20.17
N GLU A 470 -38.98 -17.35 19.95
CA GLU A 470 -38.36 -18.34 20.83
C GLU A 470 -36.84 -18.19 20.87
N VAL A 471 -36.21 -18.13 19.68
CA VAL A 471 -34.75 -18.01 19.58
C VAL A 471 -34.27 -16.69 20.16
N VAL A 472 -34.97 -15.58 19.87
CA VAL A 472 -34.65 -14.26 20.43
C VAL A 472 -34.77 -14.26 21.95
N ALA A 473 -35.82 -14.88 22.51
CA ALA A 473 -35.96 -15.00 23.95
C ALA A 473 -34.81 -15.80 24.59
N ASP A 474 -34.34 -16.87 23.93
CA ASP A 474 -33.20 -17.64 24.44
C ASP A 474 -31.87 -16.87 24.30
N ILE A 475 -31.69 -16.07 23.25
CA ILE A 475 -30.55 -15.14 23.14
C ILE A 475 -30.57 -14.13 24.29
N MET A 476 -31.73 -13.57 24.63
CA MET A 476 -31.84 -12.61 25.73
C MET A 476 -31.49 -13.24 27.08
N LYS A 477 -31.86 -14.50 27.33
CA LYS A 477 -31.46 -15.25 28.54
C LYS A 477 -29.94 -15.43 28.65
N VAL A 478 -29.23 -15.55 27.53
CA VAL A 478 -27.75 -15.64 27.56
C VAL A 478 -27.15 -14.39 28.21
N TYR A 479 -27.69 -13.21 27.95
CA TYR A 479 -27.18 -11.97 28.58
C TYR A 479 -27.49 -11.86 30.07
N GLU A 480 -28.38 -12.69 30.62
CA GLU A 480 -28.63 -12.77 32.06
C GLU A 480 -27.61 -13.66 32.79
N THR A 481 -26.99 -14.60 32.08
CA THR A 481 -26.09 -15.62 32.65
C THR A 481 -24.63 -15.45 32.23
N ARG A 482 -24.35 -14.84 31.08
CA ARG A 482 -23.01 -14.49 30.58
C ARG A 482 -22.58 -13.12 31.09
N PRO A 483 -21.26 -12.84 31.14
CA PRO A 483 -20.77 -11.50 31.51
C PRO A 483 -21.28 -10.42 30.54
N GLU A 484 -21.23 -9.16 31.00
CA GLU A 484 -21.52 -8.03 30.12
C GLU A 484 -20.56 -7.99 28.94
N ILE A 485 -21.06 -7.63 27.76
CA ILE A 485 -20.31 -7.56 26.51
C ILE A 485 -20.23 -6.12 26.02
N ALA A 486 -19.15 -5.77 25.32
CA ALA A 486 -19.01 -4.49 24.67
C ALA A 486 -20.04 -4.28 23.54
N PHE A 487 -20.50 -3.04 23.40
CA PHE A 487 -21.44 -2.60 22.38
C PHE A 487 -20.77 -1.74 21.30
N VAL A 488 -21.24 -1.93 20.07
CA VAL A 488 -20.93 -1.10 18.90
C VAL A 488 -21.96 0.04 18.80
N ASP A 489 -23.24 -0.28 19.03
CA ASP A 489 -24.36 0.68 19.06
C ASP A 489 -25.38 0.20 20.12
N SER A 490 -25.25 0.71 21.34
CA SER A 490 -26.10 0.40 22.50
C SER A 490 -27.58 0.70 22.23
N ASN A 491 -27.88 1.80 21.54
CA ASN A 491 -29.24 2.22 21.19
C ASN A 491 -29.97 1.24 20.25
N LYS A 492 -29.22 0.44 19.50
CA LYS A 492 -29.75 -0.58 18.59
C LYS A 492 -29.51 -2.01 19.08
N GLY A 493 -28.95 -2.18 20.27
CA GLY A 493 -28.60 -3.50 20.80
C GLY A 493 -27.45 -4.19 20.06
N ILE A 494 -26.66 -3.48 19.26
CA ILE A 494 -25.59 -4.07 18.46
C ILE A 494 -24.34 -4.27 19.33
N THR A 495 -24.05 -5.53 19.65
CA THR A 495 -22.88 -5.96 20.42
C THR A 495 -21.66 -6.23 19.55
N ASN A 496 -20.50 -6.42 20.20
CA ASN A 496 -19.26 -6.86 19.58
C ASN A 496 -19.39 -8.14 18.73
N LEU A 497 -20.35 -9.03 19.03
CA LEU A 497 -20.54 -10.30 18.33
C LEU A 497 -21.60 -10.26 17.21
N HIS A 498 -22.15 -9.08 16.90
CA HIS A 498 -23.15 -8.94 15.83
C HIS A 498 -22.56 -9.10 14.43
N VAL A 499 -21.47 -8.39 14.14
CA VAL A 499 -20.82 -8.39 12.82
C VAL A 499 -19.30 -8.47 13.00
N PRO A 500 -18.61 -9.42 12.34
CA PRO A 500 -17.18 -9.67 12.56
C PRO A 500 -16.27 -8.49 12.18
N SER A 501 -16.74 -7.58 11.32
CA SER A 501 -15.98 -6.42 10.85
C SER A 501 -16.23 -5.13 11.62
N ASP A 502 -17.10 -5.13 12.63
CA ASP A 502 -17.45 -3.90 13.36
C ASP A 502 -16.37 -3.48 14.37
N VAL A 503 -15.76 -4.45 15.06
CA VAL A 503 -14.68 -4.22 16.05
C VAL A 503 -13.37 -4.75 15.48
N ILE A 504 -12.59 -3.86 14.87
CA ILE A 504 -11.33 -4.18 14.19
C ILE A 504 -10.15 -3.83 15.11
N VAL A 505 -9.30 -4.80 15.44
CA VAL A 505 -8.29 -4.73 16.52
C VAL A 505 -7.40 -3.48 16.49
N ASP A 506 -6.87 -3.09 15.34
CA ASP A 506 -5.98 -1.93 15.17
C ASP A 506 -6.67 -0.61 15.58
N ALA A 507 -7.89 -0.40 15.13
CA ALA A 507 -8.65 0.81 15.44
C ALA A 507 -9.32 0.76 16.82
N SER A 508 -9.90 -0.39 17.18
CA SER A 508 -10.67 -0.57 18.42
C SER A 508 -9.77 -0.53 19.66
N MET A 509 -8.60 -1.16 19.62
CA MET A 509 -7.65 -1.09 20.74
C MET A 509 -7.08 0.31 20.90
N ALA A 510 -6.75 1.01 19.81
CA ALA A 510 -6.29 2.38 19.87
C ALA A 510 -7.35 3.34 20.46
N ALA A 511 -8.62 3.18 20.04
CA ALA A 511 -9.73 3.94 20.59
C ALA A 511 -9.94 3.65 22.09
N ALA A 512 -9.93 2.37 22.48
CA ALA A 512 -10.08 1.98 23.87
C ALA A 512 -8.94 2.53 24.74
N VAL A 513 -7.68 2.46 24.27
CA VAL A 513 -6.53 3.02 25.02
C VAL A 513 -6.65 4.53 25.20
N ARG A 514 -7.10 5.25 24.16
CA ARG A 514 -7.36 6.70 24.23
C ARG A 514 -8.46 7.01 25.24
N ASP A 515 -9.51 6.18 25.29
CA ASP A 515 -10.71 6.39 26.09
C ASP A 515 -10.61 5.66 27.45
N SER A 516 -9.46 5.81 28.13
CA SER A 516 -9.21 5.30 29.49
C SER A 516 -9.14 3.77 29.64
N GLY A 517 -8.91 3.05 28.55
CA GLY A 517 -8.92 1.58 28.53
C GLY A 517 -10.33 1.00 28.56
N ARG A 518 -11.33 1.73 28.06
CA ARG A 518 -12.74 1.39 28.24
C ARG A 518 -13.47 1.12 26.93
N MET A 519 -14.56 0.37 27.04
CA MET A 519 -15.53 0.14 25.96
C MET A 519 -16.96 0.43 26.44
N TRP A 520 -17.86 0.61 25.48
CA TRP A 520 -19.25 0.96 25.76
C TRP A 520 -20.05 -0.26 26.21
N ASP A 521 -20.80 -0.12 27.30
CA ASP A 521 -21.78 -1.10 27.77
C ASP A 521 -23.17 -0.89 27.14
N LYS A 522 -24.14 -1.72 27.57
CA LYS A 522 -25.54 -1.64 27.10
C LYS A 522 -26.25 -0.32 27.47
N ASN A 523 -25.73 0.43 28.45
CA ASN A 523 -26.32 1.66 28.96
C ASN A 523 -25.65 2.91 28.37
N ASP A 524 -24.89 2.76 27.27
CA ASP A 524 -24.14 3.85 26.65
C ASP A 524 -23.14 4.50 27.63
N SER A 525 -22.49 3.66 28.46
CA SER A 525 -21.49 4.08 29.43
C SER A 525 -20.16 3.36 29.22
N LEU A 526 -19.05 4.07 29.41
CA LEU A 526 -17.70 3.50 29.30
C LEU A 526 -17.34 2.69 30.56
N GLN A 527 -17.07 1.40 30.38
CA GLN A 527 -16.61 0.47 31.40
C GLN A 527 -15.21 -0.05 31.08
N ASP A 528 -14.46 -0.44 32.12
CA ASP A 528 -13.22 -1.18 31.92
C ASP A 528 -13.49 -2.45 31.09
N SER A 529 -12.49 -2.94 30.36
CA SER A 529 -12.71 -4.03 29.41
C SER A 529 -11.65 -5.12 29.49
N LYS A 530 -12.11 -6.38 29.41
CA LYS A 530 -11.25 -7.51 29.07
C LYS A 530 -11.19 -7.60 27.55
N PHE A 531 -10.02 -7.25 27.00
CA PHE A 531 -9.76 -7.25 25.56
C PHE A 531 -9.26 -8.62 25.13
N VAL A 532 -10.15 -9.45 24.58
CA VAL A 532 -9.79 -10.78 24.07
C VAL A 532 -9.15 -10.63 22.69
N ILE A 533 -7.86 -10.97 22.63
CA ILE A 533 -7.05 -11.06 21.42
C ILE A 533 -6.46 -12.47 21.44
N PRO A 534 -7.04 -13.45 20.72
CA PRO A 534 -6.71 -14.86 20.93
C PRO A 534 -5.24 -15.21 20.72
N ASP A 535 -4.65 -14.75 19.62
CA ASP A 535 -3.26 -15.05 19.28
C ASP A 535 -2.27 -14.09 19.95
N ARG A 536 -1.19 -14.65 20.51
CA ARG A 536 -0.21 -13.86 21.27
C ARG A 536 0.81 -13.08 20.44
N SER A 537 0.94 -13.34 19.14
CA SER A 537 1.99 -12.74 18.31
C SER A 537 2.05 -11.21 18.46
N TYR A 538 0.89 -10.58 18.66
CA TYR A 538 0.77 -9.14 18.81
C TYR A 538 -0.02 -8.70 20.05
N ALA A 539 -0.68 -9.60 20.78
CA ALA A 539 -1.48 -9.22 21.97
C ALA A 539 -0.64 -8.45 23.02
N GLY A 540 0.63 -8.84 23.19
CA GLY A 540 1.52 -8.27 24.19
C GLY A 540 1.81 -6.76 24.02
N ILE A 541 1.74 -6.20 22.80
CA ILE A 541 1.97 -4.77 22.61
C ILE A 541 0.87 -3.92 23.26
N TYR A 542 -0.37 -4.42 23.23
CA TYR A 542 -1.52 -3.71 23.78
C TYR A 542 -1.54 -3.85 25.30
N GLN A 543 -1.16 -5.01 25.83
CA GLN A 543 -0.97 -5.17 27.27
C GLN A 543 0.10 -4.20 27.80
N ALA A 544 1.24 -4.09 27.11
CA ALA A 544 2.33 -3.20 27.51
C ALA A 544 1.92 -1.72 27.59
N ILE A 545 1.14 -1.21 26.64
CA ILE A 545 0.66 0.19 26.69
C ILE A 545 -0.45 0.39 27.73
N ILE A 546 -1.31 -0.62 27.96
CA ILE A 546 -2.31 -0.57 29.04
C ILE A 546 -1.60 -0.48 30.39
N ASP A 547 -0.59 -1.33 30.64
CA ASP A 547 0.18 -1.32 31.88
C ASP A 547 0.93 0.01 32.07
N ASP A 548 1.53 0.54 30.99
CA ASP A 548 2.17 1.86 31.02
C ASP A 548 1.17 2.98 31.35
N CYS A 549 -0.03 2.96 30.76
CA CYS A 549 -1.04 3.97 31.04
C CYS A 549 -1.61 3.87 32.47
N LYS A 550 -1.76 2.66 33.02
CA LYS A 550 -2.13 2.47 34.43
C LYS A 550 -1.07 3.02 35.38
N LEU A 551 0.21 2.80 35.06
CA LEU A 551 1.33 3.22 35.90
C LEU A 551 1.62 4.73 35.79
N ASN A 552 1.63 5.25 34.57
CA ASN A 552 2.14 6.59 34.25
C ASN A 552 1.04 7.58 33.82
N GLY A 553 -0.22 7.16 33.84
CA GLY A 553 -1.36 7.94 33.34
C GLY A 553 -1.38 8.02 31.81
N LYS A 554 -2.29 8.84 31.27
CA LYS A 554 -2.39 9.07 29.81
C LYS A 554 -1.12 9.70 29.22
N LEU A 555 -0.94 9.57 27.91
CA LEU A 555 0.06 10.35 27.19
C LEU A 555 -0.37 11.82 27.10
N ASP A 556 0.57 12.74 27.32
CA ASP A 556 0.33 14.17 27.19
C ASP A 556 0.63 14.63 25.76
N VAL A 557 -0.43 14.91 25.01
CA VAL A 557 -0.36 15.34 23.60
C VAL A 557 0.53 16.57 23.41
N THR A 558 0.63 17.45 24.42
CA THR A 558 1.41 18.70 24.31
C THR A 558 2.92 18.48 24.33
N THR A 559 3.39 17.34 24.86
CA THR A 559 4.81 17.06 25.08
C THR A 559 5.28 15.73 24.51
N VAL A 560 4.37 14.83 24.14
CA VAL A 560 4.72 13.48 23.65
C VAL A 560 5.53 13.54 22.37
N GLY A 561 6.62 12.76 22.32
CA GLY A 561 7.43 12.56 21.11
C GLY A 561 6.61 11.99 19.95
N ALA A 562 7.13 12.09 18.74
CA ALA A 562 6.51 11.52 17.56
C ALA A 562 6.93 10.06 17.36
N THR A 563 5.95 9.20 17.08
CA THR A 563 6.21 7.81 16.68
C THR A 563 5.95 7.65 15.19
N SER A 564 6.95 7.13 14.48
CA SER A 564 6.84 6.77 13.07
C SER A 564 7.01 5.26 12.88
N ASN A 565 6.66 4.76 11.71
CA ASN A 565 6.78 3.35 11.38
C ASN A 565 7.45 3.12 10.03
N VAL A 566 8.42 2.23 10.02
CA VAL A 566 9.01 1.62 8.82
C VAL A 566 8.53 0.17 8.79
N GLY A 567 7.59 -0.12 7.88
CA GLY A 567 6.86 -1.38 7.85
C GLY A 567 7.20 -2.26 6.66
N LEU A 568 7.57 -3.51 6.91
CA LEU A 568 7.75 -4.53 5.88
C LEU A 568 6.40 -4.90 5.29
N MET A 569 6.18 -4.62 4.01
CA MET A 569 4.89 -4.93 3.34
C MET A 569 5.00 -5.30 1.86
N ALA A 570 6.14 -5.05 1.22
CA ALA A 570 6.31 -5.27 -0.21
C ALA A 570 6.03 -6.73 -0.60
N ALA A 571 5.48 -6.93 -1.80
CA ALA A 571 5.17 -8.25 -2.35
C ALA A 571 4.29 -9.16 -1.47
N LYS A 572 3.37 -8.54 -0.71
CA LYS A 572 2.44 -9.20 0.24
C LYS A 572 3.19 -10.00 1.32
N ALA A 573 4.16 -9.36 1.97
CA ALA A 573 4.93 -9.98 3.04
C ALA A 573 4.03 -10.52 4.17
N GLU A 574 4.44 -11.65 4.74
CA GLU A 574 3.90 -12.24 5.97
C GLU A 574 2.41 -12.61 5.88
N GLU A 575 1.62 -12.34 6.93
CA GLU A 575 0.22 -12.74 7.04
C GLU A 575 -0.65 -12.20 5.90
N TYR A 576 -0.33 -11.04 5.34
CA TYR A 576 -1.16 -10.40 4.32
C TYR A 576 -1.01 -11.10 2.96
N GLY A 577 -0.01 -11.97 2.81
CA GLY A 577 0.15 -12.90 1.69
C GLY A 577 -0.39 -14.30 1.94
N SER A 578 -0.92 -14.60 3.14
CA SER A 578 -1.22 -15.98 3.57
C SER A 578 -2.58 -16.52 3.14
N HIS A 579 -3.48 -15.68 2.60
CA HIS A 579 -4.88 -16.07 2.37
C HIS A 579 -5.06 -17.32 1.50
N ASP A 580 -4.28 -17.44 0.42
CA ASP A 580 -4.35 -18.60 -0.47
C ASP A 580 -3.60 -19.83 0.07
N LYS A 581 -3.16 -19.76 1.33
CA LYS A 581 -2.40 -20.75 2.09
C LYS A 581 -2.93 -20.89 3.53
N THR A 582 -4.15 -20.45 3.79
CA THR A 582 -4.85 -20.60 5.08
C THR A 582 -6.02 -21.55 4.87
N PHE A 583 -6.12 -22.57 5.73
CA PHE A 583 -7.12 -23.63 5.60
C PHE A 583 -7.79 -23.91 6.95
N GLU A 584 -9.12 -24.01 6.93
CA GLU A 584 -9.85 -24.73 7.97
C GLU A 584 -9.67 -26.23 7.72
N ILE A 585 -9.21 -26.96 8.71
CA ILE A 585 -8.81 -28.36 8.55
C ILE A 585 -10.07 -29.25 8.44
N PRO A 586 -10.27 -30.00 7.33
CA PRO A 586 -11.50 -30.75 7.11
C PRO A 586 -11.58 -32.06 7.90
N ALA A 587 -10.44 -32.62 8.30
CA ALA A 587 -10.31 -33.88 9.03
C ALA A 587 -9.00 -33.89 9.84
N SER A 588 -8.99 -34.59 10.97
CA SER A 588 -7.80 -34.75 11.80
C SER A 588 -6.69 -35.51 11.07
N GLY A 589 -5.45 -35.17 11.40
CA GLY A 589 -4.26 -35.74 10.76
C GLY A 589 -3.03 -34.86 10.95
N THR A 590 -2.16 -34.84 9.96
CA THR A 590 -0.95 -34.02 9.94
C THR A 590 -0.88 -33.21 8.66
N VAL A 591 -0.74 -31.89 8.78
CA VAL A 591 -0.40 -31.03 7.63
C VAL A 591 1.10 -31.06 7.42
N LYS A 592 1.53 -31.31 6.19
CA LYS A 592 2.94 -31.34 5.78
C LYS A 592 3.20 -30.35 4.65
N VAL A 593 4.31 -29.63 4.75
CA VAL A 593 4.85 -28.79 3.68
C VAL A 593 6.05 -29.47 3.08
N GLN A 594 5.94 -29.91 1.83
CA GLN A 594 6.93 -30.74 1.15
C GLN A 594 7.63 -29.96 0.04
N LEU A 595 8.96 -30.08 -0.04
CA LEU A 595 9.73 -29.53 -1.17
C LEU A 595 9.41 -30.30 -2.44
N ARG A 596 9.25 -29.57 -3.55
CA ARG A 596 8.96 -30.18 -4.86
C ARG A 596 10.22 -30.57 -5.63
N SER A 597 11.36 -29.93 -5.36
CA SER A 597 12.65 -30.28 -5.97
C SER A 597 13.23 -31.60 -5.44
N LYS A 598 12.84 -32.00 -4.22
CA LYS A 598 13.37 -33.15 -3.50
C LYS A 598 12.23 -33.98 -2.92
N GLU A 599 11.85 -35.03 -3.64
CA GLU A 599 10.82 -35.95 -3.19
C GLU A 599 11.19 -36.56 -1.81
N GLY A 600 10.20 -36.65 -0.92
CA GLY A 600 10.39 -37.15 0.45
C GLY A 600 10.93 -36.13 1.46
N VAL A 601 11.26 -34.91 1.06
CA VAL A 601 11.69 -33.85 2.00
C VAL A 601 10.50 -33.04 2.49
N THR A 602 10.15 -33.23 3.75
CA THR A 602 9.19 -32.39 4.47
C THR A 602 9.91 -31.30 5.25
N LEU A 603 9.48 -30.04 5.07
CA LEU A 603 10.01 -28.87 5.79
C LEU A 603 9.31 -28.66 7.12
N PHE A 604 7.97 -28.78 7.13
CA PHE A 604 7.12 -28.53 8.28
C PHE A 604 6.11 -29.66 8.44
N GLU A 605 5.85 -30.05 9.69
CA GLU A 605 4.81 -31.01 10.06
C GLU A 605 4.04 -30.48 11.27
N HIS A 606 2.72 -30.39 11.13
CA HIS A 606 1.83 -29.95 12.21
C HIS A 606 0.73 -30.98 12.43
N PRO A 607 0.63 -31.62 13.61
CA PRO A 607 -0.56 -32.36 13.97
C PRO A 607 -1.74 -31.39 14.06
N VAL A 608 -2.86 -31.75 13.45
CA VAL A 608 -4.06 -30.91 13.36
C VAL A 608 -5.31 -31.72 13.65
N GLU A 609 -6.30 -31.07 14.22
CA GLU A 609 -7.64 -31.63 14.41
C GLU A 609 -8.63 -31.02 13.42
N LYS A 610 -9.75 -31.70 13.18
CA LYS A 610 -10.84 -31.13 12.38
C LYS A 610 -11.30 -29.78 12.97
N GLY A 611 -11.35 -28.76 12.11
CA GLY A 611 -11.73 -27.39 12.47
C GLY A 611 -10.53 -26.49 12.79
N ASP A 612 -9.35 -27.04 13.12
CA ASP A 612 -8.12 -26.23 13.31
C ASP A 612 -7.89 -25.29 12.13
N ILE A 613 -7.27 -24.14 12.39
CA ILE A 613 -6.88 -23.21 11.34
C ILE A 613 -5.38 -23.37 11.12
N TRP A 614 -4.98 -23.83 9.93
CA TRP A 614 -3.56 -23.92 9.56
C TRP A 614 -3.20 -22.83 8.54
N ARG A 615 -2.00 -22.26 8.64
CA ARG A 615 -1.55 -21.16 7.79
C ARG A 615 -0.08 -21.30 7.41
N MET A 616 0.27 -20.83 6.20
CA MET A 616 1.65 -20.58 5.77
C MET A 616 1.83 -19.16 5.22
N CYS A 617 2.87 -18.45 5.65
CA CYS A 617 3.24 -17.12 5.16
C CYS A 617 4.52 -17.15 4.31
N GLN A 618 4.81 -16.03 3.65
CA GLN A 618 5.95 -15.86 2.74
C GLN A 618 6.51 -14.45 2.85
N THR A 619 7.83 -14.33 3.01
CA THR A 619 8.53 -13.05 3.08
C THR A 619 9.81 -13.11 2.25
N LYS A 620 9.82 -12.38 1.14
CA LYS A 620 10.92 -12.39 0.17
C LYS A 620 12.11 -11.61 0.69
N ASP A 621 13.30 -12.01 0.22
CA ASP A 621 14.57 -11.45 0.63
C ASP A 621 14.74 -9.96 0.27
N GLU A 622 14.49 -9.61 -0.99
CA GLU A 622 14.59 -8.24 -1.51
C GLU A 622 13.74 -7.23 -0.72
N PRO A 623 12.45 -7.51 -0.40
CA PRO A 623 11.68 -6.71 0.56
C PRO A 623 12.33 -6.50 1.93
N ILE A 624 13.03 -7.50 2.49
CA ILE A 624 13.70 -7.36 3.79
C ILE A 624 14.92 -6.45 3.66
N GLN A 625 15.70 -6.59 2.59
CA GLN A 625 16.85 -5.72 2.32
C GLN A 625 16.43 -4.24 2.19
N ASP A 626 15.39 -3.97 1.40
CA ASP A 626 14.84 -2.62 1.24
C ASP A 626 14.26 -2.07 2.56
N TRP A 627 13.60 -2.92 3.36
CA TRP A 627 13.07 -2.52 4.65
C TRP A 627 14.17 -2.10 5.64
N VAL A 628 15.29 -2.84 5.69
CA VAL A 628 16.47 -2.46 6.49
C VAL A 628 17.10 -1.17 5.98
N LYS A 629 17.24 -1.02 4.66
CA LYS A 629 17.72 0.20 4.01
C LYS A 629 16.88 1.41 4.42
N LEU A 630 15.56 1.27 4.33
CA LEU A 630 14.61 2.32 4.68
C LEU A 630 14.71 2.70 6.16
N ALA A 631 14.85 1.72 7.05
CA ALA A 631 15.04 1.97 8.48
C ALA A 631 16.30 2.80 8.77
N VAL A 632 17.44 2.43 8.18
CA VAL A 632 18.70 3.18 8.32
C VAL A 632 18.58 4.59 7.76
N ASN A 633 18.02 4.73 6.55
CA ASN A 633 17.82 6.03 5.91
C ASN A 633 16.93 6.95 6.74
N ARG A 634 15.84 6.42 7.32
CA ARG A 634 14.94 7.20 8.18
C ARG A 634 15.63 7.57 9.49
N ALA A 635 16.30 6.64 10.16
CA ALA A 635 17.06 6.91 11.39
C ALA A 635 18.08 8.03 11.18
N ARG A 636 18.85 7.98 10.09
CA ARG A 636 19.81 9.00 9.70
C ARG A 636 19.15 10.35 9.42
N ALA A 637 18.06 10.37 8.65
CA ALA A 637 17.38 11.58 8.23
C ALA A 637 16.66 12.32 9.38
N SER A 638 16.13 11.59 10.38
CA SER A 638 15.42 12.21 11.51
C SER A 638 16.21 12.25 12.81
N ASN A 639 17.38 11.61 12.88
CA ASN A 639 18.16 11.45 14.12
C ASN A 639 17.33 10.85 15.28
N ALA A 640 16.35 10.01 14.94
CA ALA A 640 15.47 9.33 15.89
C ALA A 640 15.98 7.90 16.10
N ALA A 641 15.76 7.35 17.29
CA ALA A 641 16.08 5.95 17.52
C ALA A 641 15.19 5.06 16.66
N ALA A 642 15.76 4.02 16.05
CA ALA A 642 15.00 3.02 15.31
C ALA A 642 15.08 1.68 16.01
N ILE A 643 13.92 1.15 16.38
CA ILE A 643 13.77 -0.09 17.12
C ILE A 643 13.13 -1.10 16.18
N PHE A 644 13.80 -2.22 15.90
CA PHE A 644 13.26 -3.37 15.20
C PHE A 644 12.44 -4.22 16.18
N TRP A 645 11.15 -4.42 15.90
CA TRP A 645 10.23 -5.14 16.78
C TRP A 645 10.16 -6.58 16.31
N LEU A 646 11.06 -7.41 16.83
CA LEU A 646 11.24 -8.81 16.43
C LEU A 646 11.46 -9.65 17.68
N ASP A 647 10.69 -10.73 17.81
CA ASP A 647 10.79 -11.66 18.94
C ASP A 647 11.60 -12.89 18.54
N GLU A 648 12.78 -13.09 19.12
CA GLU A 648 13.61 -14.27 18.82
C GLU A 648 12.96 -15.61 19.18
N HIS A 649 11.89 -15.59 19.99
CA HIS A 649 11.10 -16.77 20.31
C HIS A 649 10.06 -17.15 19.24
N ARG A 650 9.82 -16.26 18.26
CA ARG A 650 9.08 -16.61 17.03
C ARG A 650 10.05 -17.13 15.98
N ALA A 651 9.75 -18.30 15.41
CA ALA A 651 10.62 -18.92 14.43
C ALA A 651 10.82 -18.03 13.18
N HIS A 652 9.77 -17.33 12.76
CA HIS A 652 9.82 -16.36 11.66
C HIS A 652 10.74 -15.18 11.99
N ASP A 653 10.45 -14.48 13.08
CA ASP A 653 11.20 -13.31 13.51
C ASP A 653 12.68 -13.67 13.75
N ALA A 654 12.99 -14.84 14.30
CA ALA A 654 14.37 -15.32 14.46
C ALA A 654 15.14 -15.40 13.11
N ASN A 655 14.47 -15.77 12.02
CA ASN A 655 15.06 -15.76 10.68
C ASN A 655 15.16 -14.34 10.11
N VAL A 656 14.18 -13.47 10.37
CA VAL A 656 14.24 -12.05 10.00
C VAL A 656 15.37 -11.33 10.75
N ILE A 657 15.58 -11.59 12.04
CA ILE A 657 16.67 -11.01 12.86
C ILE A 657 18.03 -11.31 12.22
N LYS A 658 18.26 -12.55 11.78
CA LYS A 658 19.52 -12.93 11.10
C LYS A 658 19.75 -12.08 9.84
N LYS A 659 18.71 -11.88 9.03
CA LYS A 659 18.77 -11.04 7.83
C LYS A 659 18.98 -9.56 8.17
N VAL A 660 18.29 -9.03 9.19
CA VAL A 660 18.51 -7.65 9.67
C VAL A 660 19.97 -7.45 10.08
N GLN A 661 20.53 -8.36 10.89
CA GLN A 661 21.92 -8.31 11.33
C GLN A 661 22.92 -8.43 10.17
N GLU A 662 22.59 -9.20 9.14
CA GLU A 662 23.39 -9.30 7.93
C GLU A 662 23.38 -7.98 7.14
N TYR A 663 22.20 -7.46 6.82
CA TYR A 663 22.05 -6.29 5.96
C TYR A 663 22.45 -4.98 6.64
N LEU A 664 22.34 -4.86 7.96
CA LEU A 664 22.84 -3.67 8.67
C LEU A 664 24.35 -3.46 8.45
N LYS A 665 25.12 -4.52 8.17
CA LYS A 665 26.56 -4.43 7.86
C LYS A 665 26.86 -3.76 6.52
N LEU A 666 25.86 -3.66 5.63
CA LEU A 666 25.99 -3.04 4.32
C LEU A 666 25.85 -1.51 4.37
N TYR A 667 25.45 -0.96 5.52
CA TYR A 667 25.21 0.47 5.69
C TYR A 667 26.16 1.06 6.73
N ASP A 668 26.48 2.33 6.56
CA ASP A 668 27.06 3.10 7.67
C ASP A 668 25.97 3.25 8.74
N THR A 669 26.23 2.70 9.94
CA THR A 669 25.38 2.83 11.13
C THR A 669 26.05 3.65 12.24
N GLU A 670 27.21 4.26 11.99
CA GLU A 670 27.91 5.06 13.00
C GLU A 670 27.05 6.24 13.45
N GLY A 671 26.90 6.42 14.76
CA GLY A 671 26.08 7.49 15.34
C GLY A 671 24.56 7.25 15.30
N LEU A 672 24.07 6.12 14.79
CA LEU A 672 22.65 5.77 14.83
C LEU A 672 22.29 4.98 16.11
N ASP A 673 21.14 5.30 16.71
CA ASP A 673 20.55 4.56 17.82
C ASP A 673 19.63 3.45 17.27
N LEU A 674 20.21 2.28 17.00
CA LEU A 674 19.53 1.11 16.44
C LEU A 674 19.46 -0.02 17.48
N SER A 675 18.30 -0.66 17.61
CA SER A 675 18.12 -1.81 18.50
C SER A 675 17.13 -2.82 17.94
N ILE A 676 17.21 -4.07 18.40
CA ILE A 676 16.25 -5.14 18.11
C ILE A 676 15.65 -5.56 19.46
N LEU A 677 14.34 -5.48 19.62
CA LEU A 677 13.63 -5.81 20.86
C LEU A 677 12.35 -6.60 20.56
N PRO A 678 11.95 -7.54 21.44
CA PRO A 678 10.64 -8.19 21.35
C PRO A 678 9.51 -7.14 21.41
N PRO A 679 8.37 -7.34 20.72
CA PRO A 679 7.35 -6.31 20.54
C PRO A 679 6.85 -5.63 21.83
N ALA A 680 6.65 -6.39 22.91
CA ALA A 680 6.21 -5.82 24.19
C ALA A 680 7.27 -4.93 24.85
N GLU A 681 8.55 -5.32 24.79
CA GLU A 681 9.66 -4.52 25.31
C GLU A 681 9.95 -3.30 24.43
N ALA A 682 9.82 -3.47 23.12
CA ALA A 682 9.92 -2.38 22.15
C ALA A 682 8.82 -1.32 22.39
N MET A 683 7.59 -1.75 22.71
CA MET A 683 6.50 -0.86 23.11
C MET A 683 6.85 -0.07 24.37
N LYS A 684 7.31 -0.74 25.45
CA LYS A 684 7.72 -0.07 26.69
C LYS A 684 8.80 0.97 26.44
N LYS A 685 9.84 0.63 25.66
CA LYS A 685 10.93 1.56 25.34
C LYS A 685 10.44 2.75 24.50
N THR A 686 9.53 2.50 23.57
CA THR A 686 8.92 3.55 22.75
C THR A 686 8.10 4.51 23.61
N LEU A 687 7.30 4.02 24.54
CA LEU A 687 6.50 4.84 25.46
C LEU A 687 7.37 5.63 26.45
N GLU A 688 8.43 5.03 26.99
CA GLU A 688 9.44 5.71 27.82
C GLU A 688 10.01 6.93 27.09
N ARG A 689 10.43 6.74 25.84
CA ARG A 689 10.98 7.82 24.99
C ARG A 689 9.92 8.85 24.64
N ALA A 690 8.72 8.42 24.26
CA ALA A 690 7.63 9.29 23.87
C ALA A 690 7.23 10.23 25.03
N ARG A 691 7.14 9.71 26.27
CA ARG A 691 6.87 10.51 27.48
C ARG A 691 8.00 11.50 27.80
N ALA A 692 9.23 11.18 27.40
CA ALA A 692 10.37 12.09 27.49
C ALA A 692 10.46 13.10 26.33
N GLY A 693 9.44 13.19 25.47
CA GLY A 693 9.41 14.08 24.31
C GLY A 693 10.38 13.67 23.18
N LYS A 694 10.82 12.41 23.17
CA LYS A 694 11.79 11.90 22.18
C LYS A 694 11.10 11.07 21.11
N ASP A 695 11.46 11.32 19.87
CA ASP A 695 10.92 10.60 18.71
C ASP A 695 11.50 9.18 18.61
N THR A 696 10.69 8.26 18.08
CA THR A 696 11.08 6.86 17.87
C THR A 696 10.52 6.33 16.54
N ILE A 697 11.34 5.61 15.80
CA ILE A 697 10.95 4.88 14.60
C ILE A 697 10.72 3.42 15.01
N THR A 698 9.50 2.94 14.81
CA THR A 698 9.15 1.52 14.96
C THR A 698 9.41 0.82 13.64
N VAL A 699 10.31 -0.15 13.63
CA VAL A 699 10.70 -0.89 12.43
C VAL A 699 10.11 -2.30 12.55
N THR A 700 9.03 -2.57 11.83
CA THR A 700 8.17 -3.72 12.11
C THR A 700 7.78 -4.54 10.89
N GLY A 701 7.34 -5.78 11.12
CA GLY A 701 6.56 -6.56 10.16
C GLY A 701 5.22 -5.91 9.79
N ASN A 702 4.49 -6.54 8.87
CA ASN A 702 3.32 -6.02 8.17
C ASN A 702 2.11 -5.80 9.09
N VAL A 703 1.83 -6.76 9.99
CA VAL A 703 0.72 -6.66 10.95
C VAL A 703 0.98 -5.55 11.96
N LEU A 704 2.17 -5.52 12.57
CA LEU A 704 2.55 -4.47 13.53
C LEU A 704 2.62 -3.09 12.86
N ARG A 705 3.01 -2.99 11.59
CA ARG A 705 2.90 -1.73 10.82
C ARG A 705 1.46 -1.24 10.82
N ASP A 706 0.50 -2.11 10.57
CA ASP A 706 -0.92 -1.73 10.60
C ASP A 706 -1.34 -1.27 12.00
N TYR A 707 -1.01 -2.05 13.03
CA TYR A 707 -1.47 -1.78 14.41
C TYR A 707 -0.87 -0.48 14.96
N LEU A 708 0.43 -0.27 14.78
CA LEU A 708 1.15 0.88 15.33
C LEU A 708 0.86 2.18 14.56
N THR A 709 0.53 2.08 13.27
CA THR A 709 0.14 3.26 12.46
C THR A 709 -1.30 3.70 12.68
N ASP A 710 -2.10 2.94 13.43
CA ASP A 710 -3.34 3.41 14.05
C ASP A 710 -3.12 3.84 15.50
N LEU A 711 -2.45 3.01 16.32
CA LEU A 711 -2.29 3.24 17.76
C LEU A 711 -1.66 4.59 18.07
N PHE A 712 -0.42 4.84 17.63
CA PHE A 712 0.29 6.06 17.99
C PHE A 712 -0.37 7.31 17.39
N PRO A 713 -0.76 7.35 16.11
CA PRO A 713 -1.45 8.52 15.56
C PRO A 713 -2.78 8.84 16.24
N ILE A 714 -3.55 7.84 16.68
CA ILE A 714 -4.77 8.09 17.46
C ILE A 714 -4.45 8.72 18.82
N LEU A 715 -3.37 8.29 19.48
CA LEU A 715 -2.95 8.86 20.77
C LEU A 715 -2.26 10.23 20.65
N GLU A 716 -1.56 10.47 19.54
CA GLU A 716 -0.82 11.71 19.29
C GLU A 716 -1.70 12.80 18.65
N LEU A 717 -2.61 12.41 17.75
CA LEU A 717 -3.38 13.35 16.90
C LEU A 717 -4.90 13.23 17.07
N GLY A 718 -5.37 12.24 17.82
CA GLY A 718 -6.80 11.91 17.95
C GLY A 718 -7.36 11.15 16.76
N THR A 719 -6.55 10.90 15.72
CA THR A 719 -6.94 10.20 14.50
C THR A 719 -5.71 9.73 13.71
N SER A 720 -5.80 8.56 13.08
CA SER A 720 -4.81 8.06 12.11
C SER A 720 -5.00 8.59 10.69
N ALA A 721 -6.08 9.35 10.42
CA ALA A 721 -6.40 9.86 9.09
C ALA A 721 -5.45 10.97 8.59
N LYS A 722 -4.64 11.57 9.49
CA LYS A 722 -3.77 12.72 9.20
C LYS A 722 -2.28 12.35 9.09
N MET A 723 -2.01 11.14 8.61
CA MET A 723 -0.66 10.59 8.47
C MET A 723 -0.12 10.74 7.05
N LEU A 724 1.19 10.94 6.92
CA LEU A 724 1.91 10.64 5.68
C LEU A 724 2.00 9.12 5.54
N SER A 725 1.66 8.61 4.37
CA SER A 725 1.79 7.19 4.03
C SER A 725 2.57 7.07 2.73
N ILE A 726 3.88 6.96 2.85
CA ILE A 726 4.84 6.94 1.76
C ILE A 726 5.22 5.48 1.50
N VAL A 727 5.33 5.12 0.23
CA VAL A 727 5.78 3.81 -0.23
C VAL A 727 6.95 4.05 -1.16
N PRO A 728 8.19 4.06 -0.64
CA PRO A 728 9.38 3.98 -1.47
C PRO A 728 9.31 2.68 -2.26
N LEU A 729 9.20 2.79 -3.58
CA LEU A 729 9.04 1.63 -4.45
C LEU A 729 10.40 0.96 -4.62
N LEU A 730 10.42 -0.38 -4.66
CA LEU A 730 11.66 -1.18 -4.75
C LEU A 730 12.54 -0.74 -5.95
N ALA A 731 11.90 -0.31 -7.05
CA ALA A 731 12.59 0.17 -8.24
C ALA A 731 13.14 1.61 -8.14
N GLY A 732 13.06 2.26 -6.97
CA GLY A 732 13.53 3.63 -6.73
C GLY A 732 12.48 4.74 -6.97
N GLY A 733 11.28 4.39 -7.42
CA GLY A 733 10.15 5.32 -7.53
C GLY A 733 9.50 5.64 -6.19
N GLY A 734 8.44 6.45 -6.19
CA GLY A 734 7.64 6.77 -5.01
C GLY A 734 6.14 6.65 -5.25
N MET A 735 5.42 6.07 -4.29
CA MET A 735 3.97 6.18 -4.18
C MET A 735 3.60 6.86 -2.85
N PHE A 736 2.62 7.74 -2.88
CA PHE A 736 2.20 8.56 -1.75
C PHE A 736 0.70 8.40 -1.56
N GLU A 737 0.30 7.62 -0.56
CA GLU A 737 -1.09 7.42 -0.21
C GLU A 737 -1.62 8.62 0.59
N THR A 738 -2.73 9.19 0.15
CA THR A 738 -3.31 10.40 0.78
C THR A 738 -4.15 10.08 2.02
N GLY A 739 -4.31 8.81 2.38
CA GLY A 739 -5.06 8.37 3.55
C GLY A 739 -5.24 6.86 3.59
N ALA A 740 -5.41 6.31 4.80
CA ALA A 740 -5.58 4.87 5.03
C ALA A 740 -7.06 4.42 5.04
N GLY A 741 -8.01 5.35 5.05
CA GLY A 741 -9.45 5.06 5.10
C GLY A 741 -10.09 4.73 3.74
N GLY A 742 -11.41 4.48 3.75
CA GLY A 742 -12.22 4.31 2.53
C GLY A 742 -12.59 5.65 1.85
N SER A 743 -13.43 5.58 0.82
CA SER A 743 -13.84 6.72 -0.03
C SER A 743 -15.10 7.48 0.45
N ALA A 744 -15.60 7.15 1.65
CA ALA A 744 -16.63 7.88 2.39
C ALA A 744 -17.99 8.10 1.66
N PRO A 745 -18.80 7.05 1.43
CA PRO A 745 -20.10 7.15 0.74
C PRO A 745 -21.08 8.14 1.41
N LYS A 746 -21.07 8.23 2.75
CA LYS A 746 -21.92 9.16 3.52
C LYS A 746 -21.60 10.64 3.25
N HIS A 747 -20.41 10.96 2.72
CA HIS A 747 -20.03 12.32 2.36
C HIS A 747 -20.66 12.68 1.00
N VAL A 748 -20.65 11.74 0.05
CA VAL A 748 -21.35 11.88 -1.23
C VAL A 748 -22.84 12.05 -1.02
N GLN A 749 -23.46 11.25 -0.15
CA GLN A 749 -24.89 11.37 0.17
C GLN A 749 -25.26 12.78 0.68
N GLN A 750 -24.45 13.36 1.57
CA GLN A 750 -24.66 14.74 2.04
C GLN A 750 -24.49 15.74 0.89
N PHE A 751 -23.45 15.57 0.07
CA PHE A 751 -23.21 16.46 -1.06
C PHE A 751 -24.35 16.43 -2.07
N LEU A 752 -24.85 15.26 -2.45
CA LEU A 752 -25.98 15.13 -3.37
C LEU A 752 -27.27 15.69 -2.78
N LYS A 753 -27.48 15.57 -1.46
CA LYS A 753 -28.70 16.05 -0.80
C LYS A 753 -28.69 17.55 -0.55
N GLU A 754 -27.56 18.11 -0.12
CA GLU A 754 -27.48 19.45 0.49
C GLU A 754 -26.33 20.30 -0.09
N GLY A 755 -25.59 19.79 -1.08
CA GLY A 755 -24.52 20.52 -1.76
C GLY A 755 -23.27 20.74 -0.91
N HIS A 756 -23.13 20.09 0.25
CA HIS A 756 -22.02 20.26 1.19
C HIS A 756 -21.11 19.01 1.22
N LEU A 757 -19.81 19.19 0.93
CA LEU A 757 -18.84 18.09 0.95
C LEU A 757 -17.91 18.22 2.15
N ARG A 758 -18.10 17.37 3.16
CA ARG A 758 -17.28 17.35 4.40
C ARG A 758 -16.01 16.47 4.32
N TRP A 759 -15.53 16.16 3.11
CA TRP A 759 -14.29 15.41 2.90
C TRP A 759 -13.08 16.30 3.23
N ASP A 760 -12.17 15.82 4.08
CA ASP A 760 -10.95 16.54 4.44
C ASP A 760 -9.80 16.14 3.51
N SER A 761 -9.36 17.07 2.66
CA SER A 761 -8.27 16.86 1.70
C SER A 761 -6.87 17.10 2.27
N LEU A 762 -6.72 17.24 3.60
CA LEU A 762 -5.42 17.43 4.26
C LEU A 762 -4.39 16.39 3.81
N GLY A 763 -4.76 15.11 3.74
CA GLY A 763 -3.85 14.06 3.31
C GLY A 763 -3.42 14.18 1.84
N GLU A 764 -4.26 14.77 0.97
CA GLU A 764 -3.90 15.06 -0.43
C GLU A 764 -2.85 16.18 -0.50
N PHE A 765 -2.97 17.21 0.35
CA PHE A 765 -1.99 18.31 0.42
C PHE A 765 -0.63 17.80 0.89
N LEU A 766 -0.65 16.98 1.95
CA LEU A 766 0.55 16.39 2.53
C LEU A 766 1.25 15.43 1.56
N ALA A 767 0.51 14.55 0.89
CA ALA A 767 1.06 13.63 -0.11
C ALA A 767 1.65 14.40 -1.31
N MET A 768 0.99 15.47 -1.76
CA MET A 768 1.52 16.32 -2.83
C MET A 768 2.83 17.01 -2.43
N ALA A 769 2.93 17.52 -1.20
CA ALA A 769 4.16 18.15 -0.71
C ALA A 769 5.33 17.15 -0.75
N VAL A 770 5.14 15.94 -0.22
CA VAL A 770 6.18 14.90 -0.23
C VAL A 770 6.50 14.42 -1.65
N SER A 771 5.50 14.29 -2.53
CA SER A 771 5.70 13.93 -3.93
C SER A 771 6.56 14.94 -4.70
N MET A 772 6.36 16.24 -4.47
CA MET A 772 7.16 17.29 -5.06
C MET A 772 8.57 17.36 -4.47
N GLU A 773 8.72 17.09 -3.18
CA GLU A 773 10.01 16.97 -2.51
C GLU A 773 10.83 15.80 -3.09
N ASP A 774 10.24 14.60 -3.19
CA ASP A 774 10.86 13.41 -3.79
C ASP A 774 11.26 13.66 -5.26
N LEU A 775 10.36 14.26 -6.04
CA LEU A 775 10.64 14.64 -7.42
C LEU A 775 11.79 15.65 -7.48
N GLY A 776 11.74 16.69 -6.65
CA GLY A 776 12.75 17.75 -6.58
C GLY A 776 14.12 17.23 -6.22
N GLN A 777 14.20 16.29 -5.27
CA GLN A 777 15.45 15.63 -4.89
C GLN A 777 15.99 14.73 -6.01
N LYS A 778 15.14 13.88 -6.61
CA LYS A 778 15.54 12.95 -7.68
C LYS A 778 15.93 13.61 -9.00
N THR A 779 15.39 14.80 -9.26
CA THR A 779 15.60 15.52 -10.53
C THR A 779 16.38 16.82 -10.36
N GLU A 780 16.84 17.11 -9.14
CA GLU A 780 17.49 18.37 -8.75
C GLU A 780 16.65 19.63 -9.07
N ASN A 781 15.33 19.47 -9.15
CA ASN A 781 14.41 20.55 -9.44
C ASN A 781 14.15 21.39 -8.17
N LYS A 782 14.92 22.47 -8.02
CA LYS A 782 14.80 23.42 -6.91
C LYS A 782 13.41 24.05 -6.78
N ASP A 783 12.73 24.33 -7.88
CA ASP A 783 11.39 24.91 -7.83
C ASP A 783 10.35 23.92 -7.28
N ALA A 784 10.49 22.62 -7.58
CA ALA A 784 9.66 21.59 -6.98
C ALA A 784 9.85 21.51 -5.45
N ILE A 785 11.09 21.69 -4.98
CA ILE A 785 11.40 21.78 -3.54
C ILE A 785 10.73 23.01 -2.92
N VAL A 786 10.84 24.19 -3.56
CA VAL A 786 10.17 25.43 -3.10
C VAL A 786 8.65 25.24 -3.05
N LEU A 787 8.05 24.61 -4.06
CA LEU A 787 6.62 24.27 -4.07
C LEU A 787 6.24 23.36 -2.89
N ALA A 788 7.04 22.34 -2.59
CA ALA A 788 6.81 21.43 -1.47
C ALA A 788 6.88 22.14 -0.11
N GLN A 789 7.94 22.93 0.13
CA GLN A 789 8.14 23.66 1.37
C GLN A 789 7.02 24.68 1.63
N THR A 790 6.68 25.47 0.61
CA THR A 790 5.62 26.48 0.71
C THR A 790 4.23 25.85 0.85
N LEU A 791 4.00 24.65 0.30
CA LEU A 791 2.77 23.89 0.53
C LEU A 791 2.68 23.42 1.99
N ASN A 792 3.78 22.93 2.58
CA ASN A 792 3.83 22.59 4.01
C ASN A 792 3.55 23.81 4.91
N THR A 793 4.09 24.98 4.58
CA THR A 793 3.77 26.24 5.28
C THR A 793 2.28 26.58 5.18
N ALA A 794 1.69 26.42 3.99
CA ALA A 794 0.27 26.66 3.76
C ALA A 794 -0.62 25.71 4.57
N VAL A 795 -0.26 24.42 4.64
CA VAL A 795 -0.94 23.41 5.44
C VAL A 795 -0.88 23.75 6.93
N GLY A 796 0.28 24.15 7.45
CA GLY A 796 0.41 24.61 8.84
C GLY A 796 -0.55 25.76 9.16
N LYS A 797 -0.57 26.79 8.31
CA LYS A 797 -1.48 27.94 8.47
C LYS A 797 -2.96 27.55 8.37
N LEU A 798 -3.31 26.62 7.46
CA LEU A 798 -4.66 26.09 7.30
C LEU A 798 -5.15 25.39 8.58
N LEU A 799 -4.27 24.61 9.21
CA LEU A 799 -4.55 23.92 10.47
C LEU A 799 -4.71 24.91 11.63
N THR A 800 -3.73 25.81 11.84
CA THR A 800 -3.76 26.81 12.93
C THR A 800 -4.99 27.71 12.85
N LEU A 801 -5.43 28.09 11.65
CA LEU A 801 -6.63 28.91 11.45
C LEU A 801 -7.93 28.10 11.32
N ASN A 802 -7.86 26.79 11.59
CA ASN A 802 -8.97 25.85 11.63
C ASN A 802 -9.83 25.88 10.34
N LYS A 803 -9.16 25.96 9.19
CA LYS A 803 -9.76 26.04 7.85
C LYS A 803 -9.97 24.67 7.18
N SER A 804 -9.98 23.59 7.96
CA SER A 804 -10.49 22.28 7.52
C SER A 804 -12.01 22.29 7.37
N PRO A 805 -12.56 21.41 6.51
CA PRO A 805 -14.01 21.27 6.30
C PRO A 805 -14.75 20.98 7.61
N LYS A 806 -15.90 21.63 7.77
CA LYS A 806 -16.86 21.37 8.84
C LYS A 806 -17.88 20.34 8.36
N ARG A 807 -18.73 19.89 9.28
CA ARG A 807 -19.68 18.79 9.01
C ARG A 807 -21.08 19.28 8.63
N GLN A 808 -21.42 20.50 8.99
CA GLN A 808 -22.77 21.06 8.82
C GLN A 808 -22.81 21.93 7.58
N VAL A 809 -23.92 21.84 6.84
CA VAL A 809 -24.22 22.70 5.70
C VAL A 809 -24.16 24.18 6.07
N MET A 810 -23.80 25.04 5.11
CA MET A 810 -23.59 26.48 5.27
C MET A 810 -22.38 26.85 6.16
N GLN A 811 -21.55 25.87 6.51
CA GLN A 811 -20.22 26.09 7.08
C GLN A 811 -19.15 25.79 6.02
N LEU A 812 -17.89 26.12 6.32
CA LEU A 812 -16.76 25.87 5.41
C LEU A 812 -16.69 24.37 5.04
N ASP A 813 -16.79 24.03 3.77
CA ASP A 813 -16.70 22.66 3.27
C ASP A 813 -15.34 22.37 2.61
N ASN A 814 -15.23 21.23 1.92
CA ASN A 814 -14.04 20.83 1.14
C ASN A 814 -13.57 21.92 0.16
N ARG A 815 -14.48 22.51 -0.63
CA ARG A 815 -14.14 23.54 -1.62
C ARG A 815 -13.64 24.81 -0.94
N GLY A 816 -14.23 25.17 0.19
CA GLY A 816 -13.75 26.26 1.03
C GLY A 816 -12.33 26.03 1.56
N SER A 817 -12.02 24.81 1.98
CA SER A 817 -10.66 24.45 2.41
C SER A 817 -9.63 24.54 1.27
N HIS A 818 -10.02 24.16 0.04
CA HIS A 818 -9.16 24.28 -1.15
C HIS A 818 -8.87 25.74 -1.52
N PHE A 819 -9.86 26.62 -1.37
CA PHE A 819 -9.65 28.06 -1.52
C PHE A 819 -8.62 28.57 -0.51
N TYR A 820 -8.78 28.23 0.78
CA TYR A 820 -7.83 28.68 1.82
C TYR A 820 -6.43 28.11 1.62
N LEU A 821 -6.30 26.85 1.22
CA LEU A 821 -5.02 26.27 0.83
C LEU A 821 -4.38 27.10 -0.28
N SER A 822 -5.13 27.43 -1.34
CA SER A 822 -4.65 28.21 -2.47
C SER A 822 -4.18 29.60 -2.04
N LEU A 823 -4.93 30.27 -1.16
CA LEU A 823 -4.57 31.58 -0.63
C LEU A 823 -3.28 31.52 0.20
N TYR A 824 -3.18 30.58 1.13
CA TYR A 824 -2.00 30.45 2.00
C TYR A 824 -0.77 29.96 1.24
N TRP A 825 -0.95 29.12 0.22
CA TRP A 825 0.14 28.66 -0.63
C TRP A 825 0.64 29.78 -1.54
N ALA A 826 -0.25 30.57 -2.14
CA ALA A 826 0.15 31.76 -2.89
C ALA A 826 0.84 32.80 -2.00
N GLU A 827 0.42 32.94 -0.74
CA GLU A 827 1.09 33.79 0.24
C GLU A 827 2.52 33.32 0.56
N ALA A 828 2.71 32.02 0.81
CA ALA A 828 4.02 31.43 1.07
C ALA A 828 4.94 31.53 -0.17
N LEU A 829 4.42 31.22 -1.37
CA LEU A 829 5.16 31.33 -2.63
C LEU A 829 5.56 32.78 -2.96
N ALA A 830 4.70 33.75 -2.66
CA ALA A 830 5.00 35.18 -2.83
C ALA A 830 5.98 35.72 -1.77
N GLY A 831 6.14 35.01 -0.64
CA GLY A 831 6.96 35.42 0.50
C GLY A 831 8.35 34.78 0.56
N GLN A 832 8.57 33.66 -0.13
CA GLN A 832 9.89 32.98 -0.19
C GLN A 832 10.89 33.73 -1.09
N SER A 833 12.18 33.47 -0.91
CA SER A 833 13.29 34.12 -1.64
C SER A 833 14.19 33.17 -2.43
N GLU A 834 13.86 31.89 -2.49
CA GLU A 834 14.66 30.85 -3.16
C GLU A 834 14.40 30.78 -4.67
N SER A 835 13.19 31.14 -5.11
CA SER A 835 12.79 31.14 -6.53
C SER A 835 12.10 32.44 -6.92
N GLN A 836 12.81 33.31 -7.65
CA GLN A 836 12.33 34.66 -7.98
C GLN A 836 11.13 34.65 -8.92
N HIS A 837 11.10 33.80 -9.95
CA HIS A 837 9.96 33.75 -10.88
C HIS A 837 8.70 33.22 -10.20
N LEU A 838 8.81 32.20 -9.33
CA LEU A 838 7.68 31.75 -8.51
C LEU A 838 7.21 32.89 -7.60
N GLN A 839 8.13 33.60 -6.96
CA GLN A 839 7.80 34.72 -6.08
C GLN A 839 6.99 35.81 -6.83
N GLU A 840 7.51 36.29 -7.97
CA GLU A 840 6.88 37.33 -8.77
C GLU A 840 5.51 36.89 -9.31
N ARG A 841 5.42 35.65 -9.77
CA ARG A 841 4.17 35.08 -10.29
C ARG A 841 3.08 35.05 -9.22
N PHE A 842 3.40 34.53 -8.04
CA PHE A 842 2.41 34.31 -6.99
C PHE A 842 2.07 35.58 -6.20
N LYS A 843 2.82 36.68 -6.33
CA LYS A 843 2.41 38.00 -5.81
C LYS A 843 1.05 38.43 -6.35
N SER A 844 0.83 38.34 -7.66
CA SER A 844 -0.45 38.71 -8.27
C SER A 844 -1.58 37.76 -7.88
N VAL A 845 -1.30 36.45 -7.88
CA VAL A 845 -2.29 35.42 -7.48
C VAL A 845 -2.72 35.63 -6.02
N ARG A 846 -1.77 35.85 -5.11
CA ARG A 846 -2.03 36.17 -3.70
C ARG A 846 -2.92 37.41 -3.57
N GLN A 847 -2.59 38.49 -4.28
CA GLN A 847 -3.36 39.73 -4.23
C GLN A 847 -4.81 39.48 -4.63
N GLN A 848 -5.02 38.83 -5.78
CA GLN A 848 -6.37 38.54 -6.31
C GLN A 848 -7.17 37.63 -5.37
N LEU A 849 -6.57 36.57 -4.83
CA LEU A 849 -7.24 35.67 -3.88
C LEU A 849 -7.63 36.39 -2.59
N LYS A 850 -6.74 37.25 -2.07
CA LYS A 850 -6.98 37.99 -0.83
C LYS A 850 -8.05 39.07 -0.99
N GLU A 851 -8.00 39.86 -2.06
CA GLU A 851 -9.00 40.89 -2.35
C GLU A 851 -10.40 40.32 -2.60
N ASN A 852 -10.48 39.10 -3.14
CA ASN A 852 -11.74 38.44 -3.46
C ASN A 852 -12.18 37.40 -2.42
N GLU A 853 -11.54 37.31 -1.26
CA GLU A 853 -11.83 36.27 -0.24
C GLU A 853 -13.33 36.21 0.11
N SER A 854 -13.93 37.34 0.52
CA SER A 854 -15.34 37.38 0.90
C SER A 854 -16.28 37.01 -0.25
N ARG A 855 -15.95 37.42 -1.47
CA ARG A 855 -16.76 37.12 -2.66
C ARG A 855 -16.70 35.64 -3.01
N ILE A 856 -15.50 35.05 -3.01
CA ILE A 856 -15.29 33.64 -3.30
C ILE A 856 -16.04 32.77 -2.27
N LEU A 857 -15.87 33.06 -0.97
CA LEU A 857 -16.56 32.32 0.08
C LEU A 857 -18.08 32.46 -0.02
N GLY A 858 -18.58 33.65 -0.36
CA GLY A 858 -20.01 33.87 -0.63
C GLY A 858 -20.53 33.03 -1.80
N GLU A 859 -19.79 32.97 -2.91
CA GLU A 859 -20.14 32.13 -4.07
C GLU A 859 -20.13 30.63 -3.75
N LEU A 860 -19.16 30.17 -2.94
CA LEU A 860 -19.10 28.77 -2.49
C LEU A 860 -20.27 28.41 -1.58
N ILE A 861 -20.56 29.23 -0.56
CA ILE A 861 -21.67 29.02 0.39
C ILE A 861 -23.02 29.07 -0.33
N ALA A 862 -23.20 29.97 -1.30
CA ALA A 862 -24.43 30.08 -2.09
C ALA A 862 -24.74 28.82 -2.94
N ALA A 863 -23.76 27.94 -3.14
CA ALA A 863 -23.96 26.66 -3.82
C ALA A 863 -24.52 25.56 -2.89
N GLU A 864 -24.48 25.75 -1.57
CA GLU A 864 -24.95 24.79 -0.57
C GLU A 864 -26.45 24.95 -0.23
N GLY A 865 -26.97 24.07 0.63
CA GLY A 865 -28.35 24.10 1.11
C GLY A 865 -29.38 23.54 0.13
N ARG A 866 -28.94 22.98 -1.00
CA ARG A 866 -29.80 22.48 -2.07
C ARG A 866 -29.30 21.15 -2.63
N LYS A 867 -30.23 20.39 -3.20
CA LYS A 867 -29.91 19.13 -3.90
C LYS A 867 -28.95 19.42 -5.06
N THR A 868 -27.91 18.61 -5.17
CA THR A 868 -26.88 18.71 -6.20
C THR A 868 -26.89 17.46 -7.04
N ASP A 869 -26.88 17.62 -8.35
CA ASP A 869 -26.79 16.51 -9.30
C ASP A 869 -25.43 16.51 -9.99
N VAL A 870 -24.79 15.36 -10.02
CA VAL A 870 -23.51 15.12 -10.70
C VAL A 870 -23.65 14.11 -11.84
N GLY A 871 -24.88 13.69 -12.18
CA GLY A 871 -25.17 12.82 -13.30
C GLY A 871 -24.74 11.37 -13.14
N GLY A 872 -24.56 10.87 -11.91
CA GLY A 872 -24.15 9.49 -11.62
C GLY A 872 -23.60 9.32 -10.20
N TYR A 873 -23.26 8.10 -9.79
CA TYR A 873 -22.59 7.82 -8.53
C TYR A 873 -21.21 7.20 -8.78
N TRP A 874 -21.18 6.07 -9.48
CA TRP A 874 -19.96 5.34 -9.83
C TRP A 874 -19.24 5.94 -11.04
N MET A 875 -19.98 6.55 -11.96
CA MET A 875 -19.42 7.25 -13.10
C MET A 875 -20.12 8.59 -13.31
N PRO A 876 -19.93 9.60 -12.44
CA PRO A 876 -20.54 10.92 -12.60
C PRO A 876 -20.26 11.53 -13.98
N ASP A 877 -21.16 12.39 -14.43
CA ASP A 877 -20.90 13.21 -15.61
C ASP A 877 -19.77 14.22 -15.29
N PRO A 878 -18.65 14.22 -16.04
CA PRO A 878 -17.51 15.07 -15.72
C PRO A 878 -17.82 16.58 -15.74
N PHE A 879 -18.77 17.01 -16.58
CA PHE A 879 -19.15 18.42 -16.68
C PHE A 879 -20.00 18.84 -15.48
N LEU A 880 -21.04 18.07 -15.13
CA LEU A 880 -21.88 18.33 -13.97
C LEU A 880 -21.08 18.25 -12.66
N ALA A 881 -20.22 17.23 -12.50
CA ALA A 881 -19.35 17.10 -11.34
C ALA A 881 -18.38 18.29 -11.23
N SER A 882 -17.78 18.74 -12.33
CA SER A 882 -16.93 19.94 -12.34
C SER A 882 -17.70 21.20 -11.97
N GLN A 883 -18.92 21.39 -12.48
CA GLN A 883 -19.75 22.56 -12.16
C GLN A 883 -20.11 22.58 -10.67
N ALA A 884 -20.50 21.44 -10.11
CA ALA A 884 -20.84 21.31 -8.70
C ALA A 884 -19.63 21.52 -7.77
N MET A 885 -18.45 21.07 -8.18
CA MET A 885 -17.21 21.15 -7.39
C MET A 885 -16.42 22.45 -7.57
N ARG A 886 -16.74 23.24 -8.60
CA ARG A 886 -16.13 24.54 -8.90
C ARG A 886 -17.19 25.65 -9.08
N PRO A 887 -18.06 25.92 -8.08
CA PRO A 887 -19.19 26.81 -8.28
C PRO A 887 -18.84 28.31 -8.21
N SER A 888 -17.64 28.68 -7.75
CA SER A 888 -17.19 30.09 -7.70
C SER A 888 -16.56 30.51 -9.03
N PRO A 889 -17.26 31.29 -9.88
CA PRO A 889 -16.67 31.83 -11.11
C PRO A 889 -15.47 32.73 -10.83
N THR A 890 -15.49 33.47 -9.72
CA THR A 890 -14.39 34.37 -9.33
C THR A 890 -13.13 33.55 -9.05
N PHE A 891 -13.24 32.51 -8.22
CA PHE A 891 -12.10 31.66 -7.91
C PHE A 891 -11.58 30.91 -9.15
N ASN A 892 -12.48 30.38 -9.98
CA ASN A 892 -12.11 29.71 -11.22
C ASN A 892 -11.31 30.63 -12.16
N SER A 893 -11.74 31.89 -12.32
CA SER A 893 -11.06 32.84 -13.20
C SER A 893 -9.60 33.10 -12.77
N ILE A 894 -9.33 33.15 -11.46
CA ILE A 894 -7.98 33.34 -10.92
C ILE A 894 -7.11 32.09 -11.17
N ILE A 895 -7.65 30.89 -10.91
CA ILE A 895 -6.95 29.62 -11.13
C ILE A 895 -6.68 29.40 -12.63
N ASP A 896 -7.66 29.65 -13.48
CA ASP A 896 -7.56 29.49 -14.93
C ASP A 896 -6.57 30.53 -15.53
N ALA A 897 -6.54 31.77 -15.03
CA ALA A 897 -5.52 32.75 -15.42
C ALA A 897 -4.10 32.33 -15.01
N THR A 898 -3.97 31.73 -13.82
CA THR A 898 -2.71 31.15 -13.34
C THR A 898 -2.25 30.00 -14.25
N MET A 899 -3.20 29.19 -14.74
CA MET A 899 -3.00 28.13 -15.74
C MET A 899 -2.70 28.65 -17.16
N ALA A 900 -3.22 29.82 -17.57
CA ALA A 900 -3.09 30.29 -18.95
C ALA A 900 -1.77 31.03 -19.21
N ALA A 901 -1.26 31.79 -18.23
CA ALA A 901 -0.15 32.71 -18.48
C ALA A 901 1.25 32.04 -18.52
N SER A 902 1.40 30.92 -19.22
CA SER A 902 2.72 30.38 -19.62
C SER A 902 3.09 31.02 -20.94
N GLY A 903 3.74 32.19 -20.85
CA GLY A 903 4.49 32.74 -21.96
C GLY A 903 5.91 32.21 -21.90
N PHE A 904 6.10 30.95 -22.31
CA PHE A 904 7.34 30.34 -22.77
C PHE A 904 6.98 29.21 -23.72
#